data_AF-A0A183TVW9-F1
#
_entry.id   AF-A0A183TVW9-F1
#
_cell.length_a   1.000
_cell.length_b   1.000
_cell.length_c   1.000
_cell.angle_alpha   90.00
_cell.angle_beta   90.00
_cell.angle_gamma   90.00
#
_symmetry.space_group_name_H-M   'P 1'
#
loop_
_entity.id
_entity.type
_entity.pdbx_description
1 polymer ?
#
loop_
_entity_poly.entity_id
_entity_poly.type
_entity_poly.pdbx_seq_one_letter_code
_entity_poly.pdbx_strand_id
1 'polypeptide(L)'
;MRAEWTVFKRSNEEMRGRVEKQENELAELRDALSEKRKQLDNVEDERTRLKHKCAQLEIDLEALHAEFAAFQNGAEMQYQAEMAQLKEIIHEKDERLDRLHTRIAEYESYPGMNSSIVLSEGSSAAANTTLWDMMPEELREQFQLLRQRYNELDAMVQKMMESHIAANNESFGRHSKVMENKMTDCDDLMRPSPERPLSGGMQSGHELAAVAVASNMDAVSERTLSEGVQPSNMDVSATANDNIQSIIGGLLRSVRMAEVNGKLTPNIRQLLDMLLTDVARSSLSAECIDEAVNRFFANLDLALRRTLSTSDDNRRRCEELENARAEALEERRVMSEELRAAQDRYAIFEAKAETLKLQLKEEGRKVIELRNEIEQLTQHIHRLDTSNTGLKGIVTQQQMEIDEKAAACRKSAEYLEDFRIELEKMGVYADMLNERLRQANREKEDLKRRLGDRDCEMARLEERLVDSINQCTTRASDVQKFEKRLAAAQLQNDTLKRKYDKRETFLEQMEALLRAMKVRNDALREANRLRQNKLDVVMKFLARHGIDVGEGFDVRPRSALDEEQEEGHNLEAKGASGDVNDSVRNSVGPVDISDAAVARLMRRLDRYTSQIEMREREGAIDDIRIPSWRSISESTSSRCGSESGDPHPNVDSTPSNPPENLLINSP
;
A
#
# COMPACT_ATOMS: atom_id res chain seq x y z
N MET A 1 57.28 -66.99 59.48
CA MET A 1 58.32 -66.12 58.92
C MET A 1 58.96 -66.62 57.61
N ARG A 2 59.80 -67.68 57.58
CA ARG A 2 60.52 -68.06 56.33
C ARG A 2 59.60 -68.52 55.19
N ALA A 3 58.51 -69.22 55.49
CA ALA A 3 57.53 -69.68 54.51
C ALA A 3 56.58 -68.56 54.01
N GLU A 4 56.24 -67.59 54.85
CA GLU A 4 55.42 -66.45 54.44
C GLU A 4 56.19 -65.50 53.51
N TRP A 5 57.49 -65.32 53.75
CA TRP A 5 58.36 -64.51 52.89
C TRP A 5 58.50 -65.09 51.48
N THR A 6 58.59 -66.42 51.34
CA THR A 6 58.68 -67.05 50.02
C THR A 6 57.36 -66.98 49.24
N VAL A 7 56.23 -67.10 49.93
CA VAL A 7 54.90 -66.87 49.33
C VAL A 7 54.73 -65.42 48.89
N PHE A 8 55.11 -64.45 49.74
CA PHE A 8 55.08 -63.03 49.40
C PHE A 8 55.97 -62.70 48.20
N LYS A 9 57.20 -63.24 48.17
CA LYS A 9 58.13 -63.03 47.04
C LYS A 9 57.58 -63.61 45.74
N ARG A 10 56.96 -64.80 45.77
CA ARG A 10 56.33 -65.41 44.59
C ARG A 10 55.12 -64.58 44.11
N SER A 11 54.26 -64.15 45.01
CA SER A 11 53.11 -63.30 44.69
C SER A 11 53.56 -61.96 44.08
N ASN A 12 54.62 -61.35 44.61
CA ASN A 12 55.15 -60.10 44.08
C ASN A 12 55.80 -60.27 42.69
N GLU A 13 56.45 -61.41 42.43
CA GLU A 13 56.99 -61.74 41.11
C GLU A 13 55.87 -62.02 40.09
N GLU A 14 54.81 -62.72 40.50
CA GLU A 14 53.61 -62.93 39.67
C GLU A 14 52.91 -61.60 39.34
N MET A 15 52.79 -60.70 40.33
CA MET A 15 52.25 -59.36 40.13
C MET A 15 53.12 -58.52 39.19
N ARG A 16 54.46 -58.59 39.34
CA ARG A 16 55.40 -57.94 38.43
C ARG A 16 55.25 -58.45 37.00
N GLY A 17 55.19 -59.76 36.81
CA GLY A 17 54.97 -60.35 35.48
C GLY A 17 53.63 -59.95 34.86
N ARG A 18 52.57 -59.77 35.65
CA ARG A 18 51.29 -59.24 35.17
C ARG A 18 51.39 -57.77 34.75
N VAL A 19 52.07 -56.94 35.54
CA VAL A 19 52.29 -55.52 35.21
C VAL A 19 53.11 -55.39 33.93
N GLU A 20 54.20 -56.15 33.81
CA GLU A 20 55.07 -56.14 32.63
C GLU A 20 54.32 -56.62 31.37
N LYS A 21 53.45 -57.62 31.50
CA LYS A 21 52.54 -58.05 30.41
C LYS A 21 51.56 -56.96 30.02
N GLN A 22 50.95 -56.28 30.99
CA GLN A 22 50.03 -55.16 30.73
C GLN A 22 50.75 -53.97 30.08
N GLU A 23 51.99 -53.68 30.49
CA GLU A 23 52.80 -52.62 29.88
C GLU A 23 53.14 -52.94 28.42
N ASN A 24 53.47 -54.20 28.11
CA ASN A 24 53.70 -54.65 26.73
C ASN A 24 52.42 -54.58 25.88
N GLU A 25 51.28 -55.03 26.40
CA GLU A 25 49.97 -54.94 25.72
C GLU A 25 49.59 -53.46 25.45
N LEU A 26 49.87 -52.56 26.40
CA LEU A 26 49.66 -51.11 26.21
C LEU A 26 50.61 -50.51 25.17
N ALA A 27 51.85 -50.99 25.09
CA ALA A 27 52.79 -50.55 24.05
C ALA A 27 52.32 -50.98 22.66
N GLU A 28 51.91 -52.24 22.49
CA GLU A 28 51.36 -52.77 21.23
C GLU A 28 50.09 -52.01 20.80
N LEU A 29 49.19 -51.70 21.74
CA LEU A 29 48.00 -50.90 21.46
C LEU A 29 48.33 -49.46 21.03
N ARG A 30 49.38 -48.85 21.62
CA ARG A 30 49.83 -47.51 21.20
C ARG A 30 50.40 -47.52 19.79
N ASP A 31 51.17 -48.54 19.44
CA ASP A 31 51.72 -48.68 18.09
C ASP A 31 50.61 -48.93 17.06
N ALA A 32 49.64 -49.80 17.40
CA ALA A 32 48.46 -50.02 16.56
C ALA A 32 47.63 -48.74 16.37
N LEU A 33 47.44 -47.94 17.42
CA LEU A 33 46.75 -46.66 17.34
C LEU A 33 47.52 -45.64 16.49
N SER A 34 48.85 -45.59 16.62
CA SER A 34 49.71 -44.74 15.80
C SER A 34 49.58 -45.11 14.31
N GLU A 35 49.60 -46.40 13.99
CA GLU A 35 49.46 -46.87 12.62
C GLU A 35 48.05 -46.61 12.05
N LYS A 36 47.01 -46.78 12.86
CA LYS A 36 45.64 -46.39 12.47
C LYS A 36 45.51 -44.89 12.24
N ARG A 37 46.24 -44.07 12.99
CA ARG A 37 46.22 -42.62 12.79
C ARG A 37 46.88 -42.23 11.47
N LYS A 38 48.02 -42.82 11.13
CA LYS A 38 48.65 -42.62 9.80
C LYS A 38 47.75 -43.09 8.65
N GLN A 39 47.07 -44.22 8.81
CA GLN A 39 46.10 -44.69 7.81
C GLN A 39 44.97 -43.68 7.61
N LEU A 40 44.49 -43.07 8.70
CA LEU A 40 43.45 -42.05 8.65
C LEU A 40 43.93 -40.77 7.96
N ASP A 41 45.15 -40.32 8.25
CA ASP A 41 45.77 -39.15 7.60
C ASP A 41 45.92 -39.39 6.08
N ASN A 42 46.39 -40.58 5.67
CA ASN A 42 46.50 -40.93 4.24
C ASN A 42 45.14 -40.92 3.53
N VAL A 43 44.09 -41.44 4.17
CA VAL A 43 42.74 -41.44 3.61
C VAL A 43 42.18 -40.01 3.52
N GLU A 44 42.52 -39.14 4.46
CA GLU A 44 42.14 -37.74 4.43
C GLU A 44 42.84 -36.99 3.28
N ASP A 45 44.12 -37.26 3.04
CA ASP A 45 44.88 -36.76 1.89
C ASP A 45 44.30 -37.27 0.55
N GLU A 46 43.96 -38.55 0.45
CA GLU A 46 43.29 -39.10 -0.73
C GLU A 46 41.92 -38.44 -0.96
N ARG A 47 41.15 -38.22 0.11
CA ARG A 47 39.86 -37.53 0.04
C ARG A 47 40.02 -36.10 -0.46
N THR A 48 41.01 -35.36 0.03
CA THR A 48 41.25 -33.99 -0.44
C THR A 48 41.69 -33.99 -1.89
N ARG A 49 42.58 -34.90 -2.30
CA ARG A 49 43.00 -35.04 -3.70
C ARG A 49 41.84 -35.38 -4.63
N LEU A 50 40.95 -36.28 -4.22
CA LEU A 50 39.74 -36.62 -4.97
C LEU A 50 38.79 -35.43 -5.08
N LYS A 51 38.59 -34.66 -4.01
CA LYS A 51 37.78 -33.43 -4.06
C LYS A 51 38.29 -32.43 -5.09
N HIS A 52 39.60 -32.19 -5.13
CA HIS A 52 40.20 -31.30 -6.12
C HIS A 52 40.01 -31.85 -7.55
N LYS A 53 40.15 -33.16 -7.74
CA LYS A 53 39.93 -33.79 -9.05
C LYS A 53 38.45 -33.71 -9.49
N CYS A 54 37.50 -33.90 -8.59
CA CYS A 54 36.08 -33.73 -8.89
C CYS A 54 35.77 -32.28 -9.28
N ALA A 55 36.27 -31.29 -8.53
CA ALA A 55 36.09 -29.88 -8.87
C ALA A 55 36.68 -29.53 -10.25
N GLN A 56 37.85 -30.08 -10.59
CA GLN A 56 38.43 -29.89 -11.92
C GLN A 56 37.57 -30.52 -13.02
N LEU A 57 37.07 -31.73 -12.80
CA LEU A 57 36.19 -32.40 -13.77
C LEU A 57 34.85 -31.69 -13.96
N GLU A 58 34.32 -31.04 -12.92
CA GLU A 58 33.14 -30.19 -13.02
C GLU A 58 33.40 -29.00 -13.95
N ILE A 59 34.55 -28.32 -13.79
CA ILE A 59 34.97 -27.22 -14.67
C ILE A 59 35.13 -27.70 -16.11
N ASP A 60 35.80 -28.84 -16.32
CA ASP A 60 36.03 -29.40 -17.66
C ASP A 60 34.70 -29.81 -18.33
N LEU A 61 33.75 -30.35 -17.55
CA LEU A 61 32.40 -30.66 -18.03
C LEU A 61 31.65 -29.38 -18.42
N GLU A 62 31.66 -28.34 -17.60
CA GLU A 62 31.02 -27.07 -17.92
C GLU A 62 31.59 -26.45 -19.21
N ALA A 63 32.91 -26.49 -19.38
CA ALA A 63 33.57 -26.05 -20.61
C ALA A 63 33.10 -26.86 -21.83
N LEU A 64 33.04 -28.19 -21.72
CA LEU A 64 32.60 -29.05 -22.80
C LEU A 64 31.11 -28.83 -23.16
N HIS A 65 30.25 -28.60 -22.17
CA HIS A 65 28.84 -28.25 -22.41
C HIS A 65 28.72 -26.90 -23.14
N ALA A 66 29.54 -25.91 -22.80
CA ALA A 66 29.58 -24.63 -23.49
C ALA A 66 30.05 -24.77 -24.95
N GLU A 67 31.09 -25.57 -25.20
CA GLU A 67 31.56 -25.88 -26.56
C GLU A 67 30.50 -26.62 -27.38
N PHE A 68 29.83 -27.60 -26.78
CA PHE A 68 28.74 -28.32 -27.43
C PHE A 68 27.56 -27.41 -27.77
N ALA A 69 27.15 -26.53 -26.86
CA ALA A 69 26.09 -25.56 -27.11
C ALA A 69 26.47 -24.57 -28.22
N ALA A 70 27.72 -24.11 -28.26
CA ALA A 70 28.21 -23.25 -29.34
C ALA A 70 28.21 -23.98 -30.69
N PHE A 71 28.65 -25.25 -30.71
CA PHE A 71 28.60 -26.09 -31.90
C PHE A 71 27.16 -26.32 -32.38
N GLN A 72 26.24 -26.66 -31.47
CA GLN A 72 24.84 -26.89 -31.79
C GLN A 72 24.18 -25.65 -32.39
N ASN A 73 24.38 -24.48 -31.77
CA ASN A 73 23.88 -23.21 -32.29
C ASN A 73 24.50 -22.86 -33.65
N GLY A 74 25.80 -23.11 -33.83
CA GLY A 74 26.48 -22.90 -35.11
C GLY A 74 25.92 -23.79 -36.23
N ALA A 75 25.72 -25.08 -35.93
CA ALA A 75 25.14 -26.04 -36.86
C ALA A 75 23.69 -25.70 -37.20
N GLU A 76 22.89 -25.27 -36.21
CA GLU A 76 21.51 -24.84 -36.44
C GLU A 76 21.43 -23.59 -37.31
N MET A 77 22.27 -22.58 -37.03
CA MET A 77 22.36 -21.37 -37.86
C MET A 77 22.76 -21.69 -39.30
N GLN A 78 23.73 -22.60 -39.48
CA GLN A 78 24.13 -23.05 -40.81
C GLN A 78 23.00 -23.78 -41.53
N TYR A 79 22.32 -24.71 -40.86
CA TYR A 79 21.18 -25.43 -41.41
C TYR A 79 20.06 -24.47 -41.82
N GLN A 80 19.73 -23.49 -40.98
CA GLN A 80 18.72 -22.48 -41.30
C GLN A 80 19.12 -21.62 -42.50
N ALA A 81 20.40 -21.24 -42.60
CA ALA A 81 20.91 -20.49 -43.75
C ALA A 81 20.86 -21.30 -45.05
N GLU A 82 21.29 -22.57 -45.03
CA GLU A 82 21.20 -23.48 -46.18
C GLU A 82 19.73 -23.73 -46.58
N MET A 83 18.83 -23.89 -45.60
CA MET A 83 17.39 -24.04 -45.88
C MET A 83 16.76 -22.78 -46.45
N ALA A 84 17.18 -21.59 -46.03
CA ALA A 84 16.72 -20.34 -46.61
C ALA A 84 17.16 -20.21 -48.08
N GLN A 85 18.43 -20.53 -48.38
CA GLN A 85 18.94 -20.58 -49.75
C GLN A 85 18.16 -21.60 -50.60
N LEU A 86 17.87 -22.78 -50.05
CA LEU A 86 17.11 -23.81 -50.77
C LEU A 86 15.68 -23.34 -51.09
N LYS A 87 15.02 -22.66 -50.15
CA LYS A 87 13.68 -22.08 -50.35
C LYS A 87 13.68 -21.01 -51.44
N GLU A 88 14.71 -20.16 -51.49
CA GLU A 88 14.86 -19.14 -52.53
C GLU A 88 15.02 -19.80 -53.91
N ILE A 89 15.87 -20.83 -54.02
CA ILE A 89 16.04 -21.60 -55.26
C ILE A 89 14.72 -22.24 -55.70
N ILE A 90 13.96 -22.86 -54.78
CA ILE A 90 12.66 -23.46 -55.10
C ILE A 90 11.71 -22.38 -55.62
N HIS A 91 11.64 -21.22 -54.95
CA HIS A 91 10.78 -20.11 -55.37
C HIS A 91 11.12 -19.62 -56.79
N GLU A 92 12.40 -19.46 -57.13
CA GLU A 92 12.82 -19.11 -58.49
C GLU A 92 12.42 -20.16 -59.53
N LYS A 93 12.47 -21.45 -59.17
CA LYS A 93 12.04 -22.55 -60.06
C LYS A 93 10.54 -22.54 -60.27
N ASP A 94 9.76 -22.32 -59.22
CA ASP A 94 8.30 -22.22 -59.28
C ASP A 94 7.87 -21.01 -60.12
N GLU A 95 8.49 -19.83 -59.94
CA GLU A 95 8.23 -18.69 -60.82
C GLU A 95 8.55 -18.99 -62.28
N ARG A 96 9.67 -19.69 -62.54
CA ARG A 96 10.03 -20.09 -63.90
C ARG A 96 9.03 -21.09 -64.48
N LEU A 97 8.50 -21.99 -63.66
CA LEU A 97 7.45 -22.93 -64.03
C LEU A 97 6.17 -22.18 -64.39
N ASP A 98 5.76 -21.20 -63.58
CA ASP A 98 4.57 -20.37 -63.84
C ASP A 98 4.71 -19.55 -65.13
N ARG A 99 5.90 -18.99 -65.38
CA ARG A 99 6.21 -18.32 -66.66
C ARG A 99 6.12 -19.29 -67.84
N LEU A 100 6.57 -20.54 -67.67
CA LEU A 100 6.46 -21.57 -68.70
C LEU A 100 5.01 -21.99 -68.92
N HIS A 101 4.22 -22.20 -67.85
CA HIS A 101 2.80 -22.50 -67.95
C HIS A 101 2.03 -21.38 -68.66
N THR A 102 2.32 -20.12 -68.32
CA THR A 102 1.74 -18.95 -68.99
C THR A 102 2.07 -18.97 -70.48
N ARG A 103 3.33 -19.23 -70.83
CA ARG A 103 3.79 -19.30 -72.22
C ARG A 103 3.19 -20.50 -72.98
N ILE A 104 3.01 -21.65 -72.32
CA ILE A 104 2.31 -22.81 -72.91
C ILE A 104 0.85 -22.45 -73.17
N ALA A 105 0.16 -21.83 -72.22
CA ALA A 105 -1.21 -21.38 -72.40
C ALA A 105 -1.34 -20.35 -73.54
N GLU A 106 -0.37 -19.46 -73.71
CA GLU A 106 -0.29 -18.55 -74.86
C GLU A 106 -0.12 -19.30 -76.20
N TYR A 107 0.65 -20.40 -76.25
CA TYR A 107 0.78 -21.23 -77.44
C TYR A 107 -0.45 -22.10 -77.71
N GLU A 108 -1.10 -22.63 -76.67
CA GLU A 108 -2.35 -23.42 -76.78
C GLU A 108 -3.53 -22.54 -77.22
N SER A 109 -3.56 -21.29 -76.79
CA SER A 109 -4.56 -20.30 -77.23
C SER A 109 -4.25 -19.67 -78.59
N TYR A 110 -3.11 -19.99 -79.21
CA TYR A 110 -2.74 -19.51 -80.53
C TYR A 110 -3.56 -20.25 -81.62
N PRO A 111 -4.53 -19.58 -82.28
CA PRO A 111 -5.37 -20.23 -83.28
C PRO A 111 -4.58 -20.32 -84.60
N GLY A 112 -3.74 -21.36 -84.72
CA GLY A 112 -2.94 -21.52 -85.95
C GLY A 112 -2.02 -22.72 -86.05
N MET A 113 -1.82 -23.51 -84.98
CA MET A 113 -0.80 -24.58 -84.99
C MET A 113 -1.33 -25.99 -84.70
N ASN A 114 -2.60 -26.26 -85.03
CA ASN A 114 -3.14 -27.61 -85.09
C ASN A 114 -3.10 -28.13 -86.54
N SER A 115 -1.92 -28.18 -87.15
CA SER A 115 -1.78 -28.65 -88.52
C SER A 115 -0.65 -29.64 -88.68
N SER A 116 -1.03 -30.81 -89.17
CA SER A 116 -0.22 -31.80 -89.89
C SER A 116 0.20 -33.06 -89.13
N ILE A 117 -0.76 -33.91 -88.79
CA ILE A 117 -0.64 -35.36 -89.09
C ILE A 117 -1.91 -35.79 -89.82
N VAL A 118 -1.83 -35.80 -91.15
CA VAL A 118 -2.79 -36.44 -92.05
C VAL A 118 -2.21 -37.81 -92.42
N LEU A 119 -2.85 -38.88 -92.00
CA LEU A 119 -2.86 -40.20 -92.66
C LEU A 119 -4.28 -40.76 -92.44
N SER A 120 -5.21 -40.43 -93.34
CA SER A 120 -5.68 -41.27 -94.46
C SER A 120 -6.38 -42.55 -93.99
N GLU A 121 -7.72 -42.51 -94.07
CA GLU A 121 -8.63 -43.65 -93.92
C GLU A 121 -8.29 -44.77 -94.92
N GLY A 122 -8.10 -45.98 -94.40
CA GLY A 122 -7.96 -47.18 -95.24
C GLY A 122 -7.19 -48.31 -94.60
N SER A 123 -7.73 -48.92 -93.53
CA SER A 123 -7.58 -50.35 -93.17
C SER A 123 -7.88 -50.52 -91.68
N SER A 124 -8.95 -51.25 -91.36
CA SER A 124 -9.43 -51.54 -90.01
C SER A 124 -8.57 -52.59 -89.27
N ALA A 125 -7.24 -52.46 -89.34
CA ALA A 125 -6.29 -53.36 -88.68
C ALA A 125 -5.26 -52.62 -87.79
N ALA A 126 -5.49 -51.34 -87.48
CA ALA A 126 -4.57 -50.50 -86.69
C ALA A 126 -5.20 -49.92 -85.41
N ALA A 127 -6.17 -50.63 -84.81
CA ALA A 127 -6.83 -50.18 -83.58
C ALA A 127 -6.14 -50.65 -82.27
N ASN A 128 -5.12 -51.52 -82.35
CA ASN A 128 -4.44 -52.07 -81.18
C ASN A 128 -2.90 -51.96 -81.22
N THR A 129 -2.33 -51.07 -82.05
CA THR A 129 -0.91 -50.71 -81.93
C THR A 129 -0.78 -49.58 -80.94
N THR A 130 -0.36 -49.88 -79.72
CA THR A 130 -0.05 -48.85 -78.74
C THR A 130 1.17 -48.06 -79.23
N LEU A 131 1.32 -46.80 -78.80
CA LEU A 131 2.47 -45.96 -79.16
C LEU A 131 3.82 -46.68 -78.90
N TRP A 132 3.82 -47.59 -77.92
CA TRP A 132 4.91 -48.51 -77.60
C TRP A 132 5.33 -49.41 -78.77
N ASP A 133 4.35 -49.98 -79.49
CA ASP A 133 4.57 -50.89 -80.61
C ASP A 133 5.03 -50.17 -81.89
N MET A 134 4.80 -48.86 -81.96
CA MET A 134 5.26 -47.99 -83.05
C MET A 134 6.67 -47.39 -82.80
N MET A 135 7.24 -47.56 -81.60
CA MET A 135 8.60 -47.12 -81.34
C MET A 135 9.63 -48.06 -81.99
N PRO A 136 10.71 -47.50 -82.57
CA PRO A 136 11.87 -48.28 -83.02
C PRO A 136 12.33 -49.26 -81.94
N GLU A 137 12.70 -50.47 -82.35
CA GLU A 137 13.13 -51.53 -81.41
C GLU A 137 14.29 -51.05 -80.54
N GLU A 138 15.19 -50.24 -81.08
CA GLU A 138 16.32 -49.67 -80.35
C GLU A 138 15.86 -48.81 -79.17
N LEU A 139 14.80 -48.02 -79.33
CA LEU A 139 14.24 -47.20 -78.25
C LEU A 139 13.48 -48.05 -77.23
N ARG A 140 12.74 -49.07 -77.67
CA ARG A 140 12.08 -50.02 -76.76
C ARG A 140 13.08 -50.79 -75.92
N GLU A 141 14.19 -51.25 -76.50
CA GLU A 141 15.28 -51.90 -75.78
C GLU A 141 15.96 -50.93 -74.80
N GLN A 142 16.20 -49.68 -75.20
CA GLN A 142 16.74 -48.65 -74.29
C GLN A 142 15.82 -48.41 -73.10
N PHE A 143 14.50 -48.33 -73.31
CA PHE A 143 13.54 -48.18 -72.21
C PHE A 143 13.42 -49.43 -71.33
N GLN A 144 13.51 -50.64 -71.91
CA GLN A 144 13.56 -51.87 -71.11
C GLN A 144 14.84 -51.95 -70.28
N LEU A 145 15.99 -51.59 -70.85
CA LEU A 145 17.27 -51.51 -70.16
C LEU A 145 17.23 -50.46 -69.04
N LEU A 146 16.64 -49.29 -69.30
CA LEU A 146 16.47 -48.24 -68.30
C LEU A 146 15.54 -48.70 -67.16
N ARG A 147 14.45 -49.41 -67.49
CA ARG A 147 13.54 -50.00 -66.50
C ARG A 147 14.23 -51.07 -65.66
N GLN A 148 15.07 -51.90 -66.27
CA GLN A 148 15.87 -52.90 -65.56
C GLN A 148 16.87 -52.23 -64.61
N ARG A 149 17.59 -51.21 -65.09
CA ARG A 149 18.51 -50.43 -64.25
C ARG A 149 17.81 -49.67 -63.13
N TYR A 150 16.61 -49.15 -63.37
CA TYR A 150 15.80 -48.53 -62.33
C TYR A 150 15.42 -49.55 -61.25
N ASN A 151 14.98 -50.76 -61.64
CA ASN A 151 14.66 -51.82 -60.69
C ASN A 151 15.90 -52.31 -59.91
N GLU A 152 17.06 -52.36 -60.54
CA GLU A 152 18.35 -52.68 -59.87
C GLU A 152 18.74 -51.58 -58.88
N LEU A 153 18.54 -50.31 -59.23
CA LEU A 153 18.77 -49.17 -58.36
C LEU A 153 17.79 -49.18 -57.17
N ASP A 154 16.52 -49.45 -57.41
CA ASP A 154 15.48 -49.54 -56.38
C ASP A 154 15.77 -50.67 -55.40
N ALA A 155 16.17 -51.85 -55.90
CA ALA A 155 16.64 -52.96 -55.08
C ALA A 155 17.91 -52.61 -54.28
N MET A 156 18.83 -51.84 -54.85
CA MET A 156 20.03 -51.36 -54.15
C MET A 156 19.66 -50.36 -53.04
N VAL A 157 18.74 -49.43 -53.31
CA VAL A 157 18.24 -48.46 -52.32
C VAL A 157 17.52 -49.17 -51.19
N GLN A 158 16.66 -50.15 -51.48
CA GLN A 158 16.01 -50.98 -50.45
C GLN A 158 17.04 -51.74 -49.61
N LYS A 159 18.05 -52.35 -50.24
CA LYS A 159 19.14 -53.02 -49.52
C LYS A 159 19.96 -52.05 -48.67
N MET A 160 20.17 -50.83 -49.14
CA MET A 160 20.85 -49.77 -48.40
C MET A 160 20.00 -49.32 -47.20
N MET A 161 18.68 -49.19 -47.39
CA MET A 161 17.73 -48.84 -46.33
C MET A 161 17.64 -49.94 -45.27
N GLU A 162 17.57 -51.21 -45.67
CA GLU A 162 17.63 -52.37 -44.78
C GLU A 162 18.97 -52.45 -44.03
N SER A 163 20.09 -52.16 -44.71
CA SER A 163 21.41 -52.11 -44.09
C SER A 163 21.58 -50.93 -43.13
N HIS A 164 20.95 -49.79 -43.40
CA HIS A 164 20.94 -48.65 -42.48
C HIS A 164 20.05 -48.92 -41.26
N ILE A 165 18.94 -49.63 -41.43
CA ILE A 165 18.09 -50.08 -40.31
C ILE A 165 18.85 -51.12 -39.46
N ALA A 166 19.59 -52.05 -40.08
CA ALA A 166 20.44 -52.99 -39.37
C ALA A 166 21.62 -52.31 -38.66
N ALA A 167 22.30 -51.36 -39.30
CA ALA A 167 23.43 -50.61 -38.73
C ALA A 167 23.00 -49.61 -37.64
N ASN A 168 21.81 -49.01 -37.73
CA ASN A 168 21.26 -48.19 -36.64
C ASN A 168 20.84 -49.04 -35.44
N ASN A 169 20.34 -50.26 -35.67
CA ASN A 169 19.99 -51.18 -34.59
C ASN A 169 21.22 -51.79 -33.89
N GLU A 170 22.33 -51.98 -34.61
CA GLU A 170 23.60 -52.45 -34.02
C GLU A 170 24.45 -51.31 -33.38
N SER A 171 24.34 -50.07 -33.86
CA SER A 171 25.09 -48.93 -33.30
C SER A 171 24.44 -48.31 -32.04
N PHE A 172 23.10 -48.37 -31.90
CA PHE A 172 22.43 -47.94 -30.67
C PHE A 172 22.49 -48.98 -29.52
N GLY A 173 22.89 -50.22 -29.80
CA GLY A 173 23.06 -51.27 -28.77
C GLY A 173 24.43 -51.28 -28.07
N ARG A 174 25.46 -50.61 -28.61
CA ARG A 174 26.86 -50.77 -28.18
C ARG A 174 27.49 -49.64 -27.37
N HIS A 175 26.77 -48.54 -27.12
CA HIS A 175 27.33 -47.39 -26.38
C HIS A 175 26.85 -47.20 -24.93
N SER A 176 26.06 -48.12 -24.36
CA SER A 176 25.52 -47.93 -23.01
C SER A 176 25.65 -49.14 -22.06
N LYS A 177 26.80 -49.83 -22.05
CA LYS A 177 27.25 -50.67 -20.91
C LYS A 177 28.67 -51.19 -21.13
N VAL A 178 29.67 -50.39 -20.76
CA VAL A 178 31.01 -50.89 -20.44
C VAL A 178 31.23 -50.65 -18.96
N MET A 179 30.64 -51.52 -18.16
CA MET A 179 31.12 -51.96 -16.85
C MET A 179 30.20 -53.10 -16.42
N GLU A 180 30.58 -54.33 -16.73
CA GLU A 180 30.55 -55.46 -15.79
C GLU A 180 30.94 -56.78 -16.48
N ASN A 181 32.02 -57.34 -15.94
CA ASN A 181 32.30 -58.76 -15.73
C ASN A 181 32.37 -59.73 -16.92
N LYS A 182 33.62 -60.16 -17.13
CA LYS A 182 34.08 -61.32 -17.88
C LYS A 182 33.35 -62.59 -17.43
N MET A 183 32.56 -63.19 -18.31
CA MET A 183 32.48 -64.64 -18.45
C MET A 183 32.29 -64.99 -19.93
N THR A 184 33.00 -66.03 -20.32
CA THR A 184 33.02 -66.76 -21.59
C THR A 184 31.65 -67.01 -22.20
N ASP A 185 31.53 -66.80 -23.51
CA ASP A 185 30.97 -67.84 -24.39
C ASP A 185 31.44 -67.66 -25.84
N CYS A 186 31.88 -68.78 -26.41
CA CYS A 186 32.33 -68.94 -27.78
C CYS A 186 31.16 -69.47 -28.62
N ASP A 187 30.45 -68.61 -29.34
CA ASP A 187 29.30 -69.00 -30.18
C ASP A 187 29.34 -68.36 -31.58
N ASP A 188 30.45 -68.52 -32.30
CA ASP A 188 30.56 -68.02 -33.69
C ASP A 188 31.22 -69.04 -34.66
N LEU A 189 30.87 -70.32 -34.51
CA LEU A 189 31.17 -71.36 -35.52
C LEU A 189 29.96 -72.26 -35.79
N MET A 190 28.84 -71.70 -36.23
CA MET A 190 27.88 -72.43 -37.05
C MET A 190 27.06 -71.46 -37.91
N ARG A 191 27.54 -71.21 -39.12
CA ARG A 191 26.77 -70.54 -40.17
C ARG A 191 26.59 -71.51 -41.34
N PRO A 192 25.39 -72.05 -41.59
CA PRO A 192 25.04 -72.53 -42.91
C PRO A 192 24.64 -71.33 -43.78
N SER A 193 25.21 -71.26 -44.98
CA SER A 193 24.75 -70.38 -46.06
C SER A 193 23.42 -70.91 -46.64
N PRO A 194 22.62 -70.07 -47.33
CA PRO A 194 21.19 -70.26 -47.47
C PRO A 194 20.80 -71.07 -48.70
N GLU A 195 19.85 -71.99 -48.54
CA GLU A 195 19.04 -72.50 -49.64
C GLU A 195 17.73 -71.73 -49.75
N ARG A 196 17.32 -71.53 -51.02
CA ARG A 196 16.13 -70.81 -51.48
C ARG A 196 14.81 -71.44 -50.97
N PRO A 197 13.73 -70.65 -50.90
CA PRO A 197 12.44 -71.09 -50.39
C PRO A 197 11.63 -71.85 -51.45
N LEU A 198 11.03 -72.97 -51.06
CA LEU A 198 9.91 -73.59 -51.77
C LEU A 198 8.60 -73.22 -51.06
N SER A 199 7.77 -72.49 -51.80
CA SER A 199 6.37 -72.22 -51.50
C SER A 199 5.55 -73.51 -51.60
N GLY A 200 4.60 -73.66 -50.68
CA GLY A 200 3.76 -74.84 -50.52
C GLY A 200 2.76 -75.06 -51.65
N GLY A 201 2.42 -76.34 -51.83
CA GLY A 201 1.30 -76.81 -52.62
C GLY A 201 0.89 -78.20 -52.14
N MET A 202 -0.27 -78.28 -51.49
CA MET A 202 -0.91 -79.53 -51.10
C MET A 202 -1.24 -80.39 -52.32
N GLN A 203 -1.04 -81.71 -52.24
CA GLN A 203 -1.95 -82.77 -52.70
C GLN A 203 -1.28 -84.14 -52.49
N SER A 204 -1.93 -85.02 -51.73
CA SER A 204 -2.54 -86.27 -52.21
C SER A 204 -1.54 -87.40 -52.44
N GLY A 205 -1.74 -88.50 -51.69
CA GLY A 205 -0.79 -89.59 -51.54
C GLY A 205 -0.61 -90.50 -52.75
N HIS A 206 0.37 -91.40 -52.62
CA HIS A 206 0.30 -92.80 -53.02
C HIS A 206 1.54 -93.54 -52.49
N GLU A 207 1.27 -94.70 -51.88
CA GLU A 207 2.02 -95.98 -51.94
C GLU A 207 3.52 -96.09 -51.57
N LEU A 208 3.71 -96.79 -50.45
CA LEU A 208 4.63 -97.90 -50.19
C LEU A 208 5.53 -98.38 -51.35
N ALA A 209 6.83 -98.52 -51.04
CA ALA A 209 7.66 -99.61 -51.55
C ALA A 209 8.47 -100.23 -50.40
N ALA A 210 7.95 -101.33 -49.87
CA ALA A 210 8.68 -102.24 -48.99
C ALA A 210 9.67 -103.04 -49.84
N VAL A 211 10.97 -102.98 -49.50
CA VAL A 211 12.01 -103.79 -50.12
C VAL A 211 11.94 -105.20 -49.52
N ALA A 212 11.42 -106.15 -50.30
CA ALA A 212 11.40 -107.57 -49.96
C ALA A 212 12.80 -108.19 -50.19
N VAL A 213 13.34 -108.80 -49.13
CA VAL A 213 14.54 -109.64 -49.16
C VAL A 213 14.10 -111.05 -49.59
N ALA A 214 14.57 -111.53 -50.74
CA ALA A 214 14.36 -112.89 -51.20
C ALA A 214 15.62 -113.73 -50.90
N SER A 215 15.51 -114.62 -49.91
CA SER A 215 16.44 -115.71 -49.66
C SER A 215 15.97 -116.97 -50.39
N ASN A 216 16.70 -117.41 -51.42
CA ASN A 216 16.44 -118.69 -52.08
C ASN A 216 17.21 -119.81 -51.36
N MET A 217 16.50 -120.62 -50.57
CA MET A 217 16.86 -122.02 -50.34
C MET A 217 15.84 -122.88 -51.07
N ASP A 218 16.29 -123.67 -52.04
CA ASP A 218 15.52 -124.83 -52.50
C ASP A 218 16.41 -126.06 -52.49
N ALA A 219 15.97 -127.03 -51.68
CA ALA A 219 16.52 -128.35 -51.55
C ALA A 219 15.99 -129.23 -52.69
N VAL A 220 16.87 -129.93 -53.40
CA VAL A 220 16.46 -131.00 -54.31
C VAL A 220 17.00 -132.33 -53.79
N SER A 221 16.02 -133.19 -53.50
CA SER A 221 16.13 -134.55 -53.00
C SER A 221 16.53 -135.53 -54.11
N GLU A 222 17.35 -136.49 -53.75
CA GLU A 222 17.85 -137.58 -54.58
C GLU A 222 16.73 -138.58 -54.92
N ARG A 223 16.62 -138.97 -56.20
CA ARG A 223 16.04 -140.26 -56.56
C ARG A 223 16.92 -140.99 -57.58
N THR A 224 17.09 -142.25 -57.25
CA THR A 224 18.03 -143.26 -57.74
C THR A 224 17.74 -143.77 -59.15
N LEU A 225 18.85 -143.99 -59.87
CA LEU A 225 19.15 -145.00 -60.88
C LEU A 225 18.14 -146.16 -61.02
N SER A 226 17.73 -146.47 -62.25
CA SER A 226 17.51 -147.84 -62.76
C SER A 226 17.33 -147.83 -64.29
N GLU A 227 17.74 -148.93 -64.89
CA GLU A 227 17.50 -149.41 -66.27
C GLU A 227 18.43 -148.95 -67.41
N GLY A 228 19.11 -149.95 -67.98
CA GLY A 228 19.10 -150.05 -69.44
C GLY A 228 20.44 -150.17 -70.15
N VAL A 229 21.43 -150.85 -69.58
CA VAL A 229 22.49 -151.47 -70.40
C VAL A 229 21.80 -152.46 -71.35
N GLN A 230 21.98 -152.28 -72.66
CA GLN A 230 22.05 -153.43 -73.57
C GLN A 230 23.43 -153.46 -74.25
N PRO A 231 24.19 -154.54 -74.06
CA PRO A 231 25.42 -154.80 -74.79
C PRO A 231 25.07 -155.46 -76.13
N SER A 232 25.87 -155.23 -77.17
CA SER A 232 25.95 -156.20 -78.25
C SER A 232 27.41 -156.46 -78.62
N ASN A 233 27.77 -157.72 -78.35
CA ASN A 233 28.70 -158.61 -79.03
C ASN A 233 30.18 -158.23 -78.98
N MET A 234 30.96 -158.92 -78.14
CA MET A 234 31.67 -160.16 -78.49
C MET A 234 32.60 -159.98 -79.69
N ASP A 235 33.91 -159.99 -79.39
CA ASP A 235 34.72 -161.12 -79.85
C ASP A 235 35.61 -161.61 -78.71
N VAL A 236 35.70 -162.94 -78.62
CA VAL A 236 36.29 -163.72 -77.54
C VAL A 236 37.81 -163.79 -77.72
N SER A 237 38.57 -163.47 -76.67
CA SER A 237 39.73 -164.26 -76.21
C SER A 237 40.36 -163.67 -74.94
N ALA A 238 40.69 -164.56 -74.00
CA ALA A 238 41.66 -164.46 -72.90
C ALA A 238 41.20 -164.07 -71.46
N THR A 239 41.19 -165.10 -70.60
CA THR A 239 41.67 -165.23 -69.20
C THR A 239 41.13 -164.36 -68.03
N ALA A 240 40.68 -165.05 -66.97
CA ALA A 240 39.96 -164.55 -65.78
C ALA A 240 40.69 -163.54 -64.85
N ASN A 241 41.98 -163.29 -65.03
CA ASN A 241 42.71 -162.28 -64.23
C ASN A 241 42.50 -160.85 -64.75
N ASP A 242 42.13 -160.70 -66.04
CA ASP A 242 41.83 -159.42 -66.66
C ASP A 242 40.45 -158.87 -66.23
N ASN A 243 39.56 -159.74 -65.73
CA ASN A 243 38.22 -159.35 -65.27
C ASN A 243 38.25 -158.51 -63.97
N ILE A 244 39.14 -158.81 -63.01
CA ILE A 244 39.20 -158.05 -61.75
C ILE A 244 39.82 -156.67 -61.97
N GLN A 245 40.87 -156.56 -62.78
CA GLN A 245 41.45 -155.27 -63.16
C GLN A 245 40.49 -154.41 -63.99
N SER A 246 39.67 -155.04 -64.85
CA SER A 246 38.60 -154.36 -65.58
C SER A 246 37.51 -153.80 -64.65
N ILE A 247 37.11 -154.58 -63.62
CA ILE A 247 36.11 -154.14 -62.63
C ILE A 247 36.64 -152.99 -61.75
N ILE A 248 37.87 -153.08 -61.24
CA ILE A 248 38.49 -152.00 -60.43
C ILE A 248 38.66 -150.75 -61.29
N GLY A 249 39.11 -150.89 -62.55
CA GLY A 249 39.20 -149.79 -63.51
C GLY A 249 37.85 -149.13 -63.79
N GLY A 250 36.77 -149.91 -63.82
CA GLY A 250 35.39 -149.41 -63.90
C GLY A 250 34.97 -148.64 -62.65
N LEU A 251 35.23 -149.17 -61.45
CA LEU A 251 34.92 -148.53 -60.16
C LEU A 251 35.67 -147.20 -59.97
N LEU A 252 36.94 -147.17 -60.33
CA LEU A 252 37.83 -146.01 -60.24
C LEU A 252 37.37 -144.89 -61.18
N ARG A 253 36.91 -145.26 -62.38
CA ARG A 253 36.27 -144.33 -63.31
C ARG A 253 34.95 -143.78 -62.73
N SER A 254 34.13 -144.61 -62.09
CA SER A 254 32.89 -144.17 -61.43
C SER A 254 33.13 -143.25 -60.24
N VAL A 255 34.16 -143.47 -59.42
CA VAL A 255 34.54 -142.58 -58.31
C VAL A 255 35.07 -141.23 -58.83
N ARG A 256 35.88 -141.23 -59.90
CA ARG A 256 36.36 -139.99 -60.53
C ARG A 256 35.24 -139.18 -61.18
N MET A 257 34.23 -139.87 -61.71
CA MET A 257 33.04 -139.28 -62.34
C MET A 257 31.90 -138.99 -61.34
N ALA A 258 32.02 -139.41 -60.08
CA ALA A 258 31.10 -139.00 -59.02
C ALA A 258 31.31 -137.50 -58.78
N GLU A 259 30.45 -136.69 -59.38
CA GLU A 259 30.49 -135.23 -59.28
C GLU A 259 29.98 -134.72 -57.92
N VAL A 260 30.48 -133.53 -57.60
CA VAL A 260 30.46 -132.79 -56.33
C VAL A 260 29.04 -132.26 -56.01
N ASN A 261 28.03 -133.12 -56.03
CA ASN A 261 26.66 -132.80 -55.62
C ASN A 261 26.29 -133.59 -54.36
N GLY A 262 27.03 -133.33 -53.27
CA GLY A 262 26.62 -133.66 -51.91
C GLY A 262 26.79 -135.10 -51.42
N LYS A 263 27.02 -136.09 -52.28
CA LYS A 263 27.14 -137.49 -51.83
C LYS A 263 28.55 -137.89 -51.35
N LEU A 264 29.60 -137.24 -51.86
CA LEU A 264 31.00 -137.52 -51.50
C LEU A 264 31.81 -136.21 -51.44
N THR A 265 32.21 -135.79 -50.23
CA THR A 265 33.06 -134.60 -50.02
C THR A 265 34.35 -134.74 -50.84
N PRO A 266 34.95 -133.67 -51.42
CA PRO A 266 36.13 -133.78 -52.28
C PRO A 266 37.28 -134.59 -51.66
N ASN A 267 37.47 -134.48 -50.34
CA ASN A 267 38.42 -135.28 -49.57
C ASN A 267 38.08 -136.78 -49.58
N ILE A 268 36.81 -137.16 -49.43
CA ILE A 268 36.36 -138.57 -49.45
C ILE A 268 36.50 -139.17 -50.85
N ARG A 269 36.19 -138.38 -51.88
CA ARG A 269 36.38 -138.78 -53.29
C ARG A 269 37.85 -139.07 -53.59
N GLN A 270 38.75 -138.20 -53.13
CA GLN A 270 40.19 -138.36 -53.32
C GLN A 270 40.73 -139.59 -52.58
N LEU A 271 40.19 -139.88 -51.38
CA LEU A 271 40.53 -141.07 -50.62
C LEU A 271 40.06 -142.36 -51.31
N LEU A 272 38.85 -142.38 -51.88
CA LEU A 272 38.33 -143.53 -52.62
C LEU A 272 39.14 -143.77 -53.91
N ASP A 273 39.55 -142.70 -54.60
CA ASP A 273 40.39 -142.80 -55.79
C ASP A 273 41.77 -143.39 -55.45
N MET A 274 42.38 -142.96 -54.33
CA MET A 274 43.63 -143.54 -53.82
C MET A 274 43.48 -145.03 -53.48
N LEU A 275 42.44 -145.40 -52.73
CA LEU A 275 42.19 -146.79 -52.35
C LEU A 275 42.10 -147.69 -53.58
N LEU A 276 41.25 -147.31 -54.54
CA LEU A 276 41.03 -148.11 -55.75
C LEU A 276 42.28 -148.17 -56.62
N THR A 277 43.09 -147.10 -56.64
CA THR A 277 44.37 -147.08 -57.36
C THR A 277 45.41 -148.01 -56.72
N ASP A 278 45.51 -148.01 -55.38
CA ASP A 278 46.45 -148.86 -54.65
C ASP A 278 46.09 -150.35 -54.78
N VAL A 279 44.80 -150.67 -54.71
CA VAL A 279 44.30 -152.03 -54.94
C VAL A 279 44.56 -152.48 -56.38
N ALA A 280 44.37 -151.61 -57.38
CA ALA A 280 44.65 -151.92 -58.80
C ALA A 280 46.14 -152.20 -59.10
N ARG A 281 47.07 -151.61 -58.34
CA ARG A 281 48.53 -151.73 -58.57
C ARG A 281 49.16 -152.92 -57.84
N SER A 282 48.48 -153.50 -56.86
CA SER A 282 49.02 -154.62 -56.08
C SER A 282 48.95 -155.95 -56.84
N SER A 283 50.10 -156.54 -57.18
CA SER A 283 50.19 -157.91 -57.69
C SER A 283 50.12 -158.91 -56.52
N LEU A 284 48.89 -159.29 -56.15
CA LEU A 284 48.50 -160.53 -55.44
C LEU A 284 49.11 -160.79 -54.04
N SER A 285 48.99 -159.87 -53.08
CA SER A 285 49.01 -160.22 -51.63
C SER A 285 47.84 -159.58 -50.87
N ALA A 286 47.16 -160.34 -50.01
CA ALA A 286 45.98 -159.88 -49.27
C ALA A 286 46.31 -158.81 -48.22
N GLU A 287 47.50 -158.89 -47.59
CA GLU A 287 47.95 -157.95 -46.56
C GLU A 287 48.10 -156.51 -47.10
N CYS A 288 48.52 -156.34 -48.35
CA CYS A 288 48.64 -155.00 -48.95
C CYS A 288 47.28 -154.35 -49.23
N ILE A 289 46.25 -155.15 -49.51
CA ILE A 289 44.89 -154.66 -49.75
C ILE A 289 44.26 -154.24 -48.41
N ASP A 290 44.38 -155.06 -47.37
CA ASP A 290 43.83 -154.76 -46.04
C ASP A 290 44.44 -153.48 -45.45
N GLU A 291 45.75 -153.29 -45.64
CA GLU A 291 46.44 -152.08 -45.20
C GLU A 291 45.97 -150.82 -45.96
N ALA A 292 45.71 -150.92 -47.27
CA ALA A 292 45.17 -149.81 -48.06
C ALA A 292 43.74 -149.44 -47.61
N VAL A 293 42.89 -150.45 -47.35
CA VAL A 293 41.52 -150.27 -46.84
C VAL A 293 41.52 -149.64 -45.45
N ASN A 294 42.39 -150.09 -44.54
CA ASN A 294 42.49 -149.52 -43.19
C ASN A 294 42.93 -148.04 -43.22
N ARG A 295 43.91 -147.70 -44.08
CA ARG A 295 44.32 -146.28 -44.28
C ARG A 295 43.19 -145.45 -44.87
N PHE A 296 42.41 -145.99 -45.79
CA PHE A 296 41.24 -145.32 -46.34
C PHE A 296 40.23 -144.95 -45.25
N PHE A 297 39.83 -145.92 -44.41
CA PHE A 297 38.86 -145.66 -43.35
C PHE A 297 39.38 -144.69 -42.28
N ALA A 298 40.66 -144.77 -41.92
CA ALA A 298 41.27 -143.82 -40.98
C ALA A 298 41.26 -142.38 -41.54
N ASN A 299 41.62 -142.22 -42.81
CA ASN A 299 41.62 -140.91 -43.45
C ASN A 299 40.19 -140.39 -43.72
N LEU A 300 39.23 -141.28 -43.97
CA LEU A 300 37.82 -140.95 -44.13
C LEU A 300 37.23 -140.41 -42.83
N ASP A 301 37.50 -141.07 -41.70
CA ASP A 301 37.09 -140.60 -40.38
C ASP A 301 37.66 -139.21 -40.08
N LEU A 302 38.95 -138.98 -40.40
CA LEU A 302 39.58 -137.67 -40.24
C LEU A 302 38.91 -136.58 -41.12
N ALA A 303 38.58 -136.90 -42.37
CA ALA A 303 37.92 -135.96 -43.29
C ALA A 303 36.50 -135.60 -42.83
N LEU A 304 35.74 -136.59 -42.32
CA LEU A 304 34.40 -136.37 -41.77
C LEU A 304 34.44 -135.52 -40.51
N ARG A 305 35.37 -135.79 -39.58
CA ARG A 305 35.55 -134.97 -38.36
C ARG A 305 35.88 -133.50 -38.69
N ARG A 306 36.72 -133.25 -39.69
CA ARG A 306 37.03 -131.87 -40.15
C ARG A 306 35.82 -131.18 -40.76
N THR A 307 35.01 -131.90 -41.52
CA THR A 307 33.80 -131.35 -42.15
C THR A 307 32.73 -131.04 -41.11
N LEU A 308 32.54 -131.92 -40.12
CA LEU A 308 31.63 -131.66 -39.00
C LEU A 308 32.12 -130.50 -38.14
N SER A 309 33.42 -130.41 -37.84
CA SER A 309 34.01 -129.28 -37.11
C SER A 309 33.78 -127.95 -37.83
N THR A 310 34.00 -127.89 -39.15
CA THR A 310 33.77 -126.66 -39.93
C THR A 310 32.28 -126.30 -40.03
N SER A 311 31.39 -127.30 -40.07
CA SER A 311 29.95 -127.07 -39.99
C SER A 311 29.52 -126.52 -38.63
N ASP A 312 30.10 -127.05 -37.53
CA ASP A 312 29.86 -126.54 -36.19
C ASP A 312 30.39 -125.11 -36.02
N ASP A 313 31.57 -124.80 -36.56
CA ASP A 313 32.12 -123.44 -36.54
C ASP A 313 31.27 -122.46 -37.37
N ASN A 314 30.72 -122.90 -38.50
CA ASN A 314 29.80 -122.08 -39.30
C ASN A 314 28.47 -121.85 -38.57
N ARG A 315 27.94 -122.86 -37.88
CA ARG A 315 26.74 -122.70 -37.05
C ARG A 315 26.96 -121.66 -35.95
N ARG A 316 28.09 -121.74 -35.22
CA ARG A 316 28.44 -120.73 -34.19
C ARG A 316 28.55 -119.33 -34.80
N ARG A 317 29.18 -119.18 -35.96
CA ARG A 317 29.24 -117.87 -36.66
C ARG A 317 27.87 -117.35 -37.06
N CYS A 318 26.95 -118.20 -37.48
CA CYS A 318 25.57 -117.79 -37.76
C CYS A 318 24.86 -117.31 -36.49
N GLU A 319 25.01 -118.04 -35.37
CA GLU A 319 24.45 -117.64 -34.06
C GLU A 319 25.06 -116.30 -33.59
N GLU A 320 26.37 -116.09 -33.75
CA GLU A 320 27.04 -114.82 -33.45
C GLU A 320 26.50 -113.66 -34.29
N LEU A 321 26.28 -113.87 -35.60
CA LEU A 321 25.72 -112.84 -36.49
C LEU A 321 24.26 -112.55 -36.19
N GLU A 322 23.46 -113.55 -35.81
CA GLU A 322 22.07 -113.37 -35.39
C GLU A 322 22.00 -112.58 -34.09
N ASN A 323 22.86 -112.88 -33.12
CA ASN A 323 22.96 -112.13 -31.87
C ASN A 323 23.41 -110.68 -32.12
N ALA A 324 24.45 -110.46 -32.93
CA ALA A 324 24.90 -109.11 -33.29
C ALA A 324 23.81 -108.30 -34.02
N ARG A 325 23.00 -108.96 -34.87
CA ARG A 325 21.86 -108.33 -35.53
C ARG A 325 20.75 -107.97 -34.53
N ALA A 326 20.47 -108.83 -33.56
CA ALA A 326 19.49 -108.55 -32.51
C ALA A 326 19.94 -107.37 -31.63
N GLU A 327 21.22 -107.34 -31.24
CA GLU A 327 21.82 -106.22 -30.50
C GLU A 327 21.72 -104.90 -31.29
N ALA A 328 22.10 -104.89 -32.57
CA ALA A 328 22.01 -103.69 -33.40
C ALA A 328 20.56 -103.18 -33.60
N LEU A 329 19.58 -104.09 -33.65
CA LEU A 329 18.16 -103.71 -33.72
C LEU A 329 17.68 -103.09 -32.40
N GLU A 330 18.12 -103.62 -31.27
CA GLU A 330 17.78 -103.09 -29.96
C GLU A 330 18.45 -101.73 -29.70
N GLU A 331 19.73 -101.56 -30.06
CA GLU A 331 20.42 -100.27 -30.03
C GLU A 331 19.69 -99.22 -30.89
N ARG A 332 19.28 -99.59 -32.10
CA ARG A 332 18.51 -98.71 -32.97
C ARG A 332 17.15 -98.33 -32.35
N ARG A 333 16.48 -99.25 -31.66
CA ARG A 333 15.22 -98.99 -30.95
C ARG A 333 15.45 -97.97 -29.83
N VAL A 334 16.47 -98.18 -28.99
CA VAL A 334 16.85 -97.27 -27.89
C VAL A 334 17.18 -95.87 -28.43
N MET A 335 18.03 -95.77 -29.45
CA MET A 335 18.39 -94.48 -30.07
C MET A 335 17.17 -93.75 -30.66
N SER A 336 16.20 -94.49 -31.21
CA SER A 336 14.96 -93.90 -31.74
C SER A 336 14.06 -93.37 -30.62
N GLU A 337 14.00 -94.05 -29.48
CA GLU A 337 13.26 -93.60 -28.31
C GLU A 337 13.90 -92.39 -27.64
N GLU A 338 15.23 -92.36 -27.54
CA GLU A 338 15.97 -91.20 -27.05
C GLU A 338 15.80 -89.98 -27.96
N LEU A 339 15.84 -90.17 -29.29
CA LEU A 339 15.56 -89.09 -30.24
C LEU A 339 14.14 -88.54 -30.06
N ARG A 340 13.14 -89.43 -29.88
CA ARG A 340 11.76 -89.00 -29.64
C ARG A 340 11.64 -88.22 -28.33
N ALA A 341 12.28 -88.69 -27.25
CA ALA A 341 12.30 -88.00 -25.98
C ALA A 341 13.00 -86.63 -26.06
N ALA A 342 14.05 -86.50 -26.87
CA ALA A 342 14.72 -85.23 -27.12
C ALA A 342 13.82 -84.25 -27.90
N GLN A 343 13.09 -84.73 -28.91
CA GLN A 343 12.11 -83.93 -29.66
C GLN A 343 10.95 -83.46 -28.76
N ASP A 344 10.44 -84.33 -27.89
CA ASP A 344 9.39 -83.97 -26.92
C ASP A 344 9.89 -82.87 -25.95
N ARG A 345 11.14 -82.98 -25.47
CA ARG A 345 11.76 -81.92 -24.64
C ARG A 345 11.94 -80.62 -25.40
N TYR A 346 12.38 -80.68 -26.65
CA TYR A 346 12.56 -79.50 -27.50
C TYR A 346 11.24 -78.74 -27.68
N ALA A 347 10.15 -79.44 -28.01
CA ALA A 347 8.82 -78.84 -28.16
C ALA A 347 8.34 -78.14 -26.88
N ILE A 348 8.62 -78.71 -25.70
CA ILE A 348 8.31 -78.07 -24.42
C ILE A 348 9.11 -76.77 -24.22
N PHE A 349 10.40 -76.77 -24.56
CA PHE A 349 11.23 -75.58 -24.44
C PHE A 349 10.84 -74.49 -25.44
N GLU A 350 10.47 -74.87 -26.66
CA GLU A 350 9.95 -73.95 -27.67
C GLU A 350 8.66 -73.27 -27.20
N ALA A 351 7.71 -74.03 -26.66
CA ALA A 351 6.48 -73.48 -26.10
C ALA A 351 6.74 -72.54 -24.92
N LYS A 352 7.69 -72.88 -24.03
CA LYS A 352 8.11 -71.99 -22.93
C LYS A 352 8.76 -70.71 -23.44
N ALA A 353 9.61 -70.79 -24.47
CA ALA A 353 10.24 -69.62 -25.07
C ALA A 353 9.20 -68.67 -25.66
N GLU A 354 8.19 -69.17 -26.38
CA GLU A 354 7.09 -68.35 -26.90
C GLU A 354 6.24 -67.73 -25.78
N THR A 355 5.97 -68.48 -24.71
CA THR A 355 5.25 -67.95 -23.54
C THR A 355 6.03 -66.79 -22.90
N LEU A 356 7.35 -66.93 -22.74
CA LEU A 356 8.21 -65.87 -22.20
C LEU A 356 8.27 -64.65 -23.12
N LYS A 357 8.31 -64.84 -24.45
CA LYS A 357 8.24 -63.73 -25.42
C LYS A 357 6.93 -62.95 -25.29
N LEU A 358 5.80 -63.63 -25.09
CA LEU A 358 4.50 -62.98 -24.89
C LEU A 358 4.47 -62.20 -23.57
N GLN A 359 4.97 -62.79 -22.48
CA GLN A 359 5.09 -62.10 -21.19
C GLN A 359 5.97 -60.85 -21.28
N LEU A 360 7.12 -60.94 -21.98
CA LEU A 360 8.01 -59.79 -22.18
C LEU A 360 7.31 -58.67 -22.96
N LYS A 361 6.48 -59.01 -23.96
CA LYS A 361 5.67 -58.02 -24.70
C LYS A 361 4.61 -57.37 -23.81
N GLU A 362 3.96 -58.13 -22.93
CA GLU A 362 2.99 -57.59 -21.97
C GLU A 362 3.64 -56.67 -20.94
N GLU A 363 4.76 -57.08 -20.34
CA GLU A 363 5.51 -56.22 -19.42
C GLU A 363 6.05 -54.99 -20.15
N GLY A 364 6.50 -55.13 -21.40
CA GLY A 364 6.87 -53.99 -22.25
C GLY A 364 5.72 -52.99 -22.42
N ARG A 365 4.48 -53.46 -22.62
CA ARG A 365 3.28 -52.59 -22.69
C ARG A 365 3.02 -51.88 -21.35
N LYS A 366 3.06 -52.60 -20.23
CA LYS A 366 2.89 -52.01 -18.89
C LYS A 366 3.94 -50.95 -18.59
N VAL A 367 5.20 -51.17 -18.99
CA VAL A 367 6.27 -50.18 -18.83
C VAL A 367 5.99 -48.91 -19.64
N ILE A 368 5.47 -49.05 -20.87
CA ILE A 368 5.08 -47.89 -21.69
C ILE A 368 3.91 -47.13 -21.05
N GLU A 369 2.89 -47.83 -20.55
CA GLU A 369 1.76 -47.22 -19.84
C GLU A 369 2.23 -46.43 -18.61
N LEU A 370 3.06 -47.04 -17.76
CA LEU A 370 3.63 -46.37 -16.59
C LEU A 370 4.51 -45.17 -16.96
N ARG A 371 5.29 -45.24 -18.04
CA ARG A 371 6.07 -44.10 -18.53
C ARG A 371 5.16 -42.94 -18.95
N ASN A 372 4.07 -43.23 -19.65
CA ASN A 372 3.10 -42.22 -20.05
C ASN A 372 2.41 -41.57 -18.83
N GLU A 373 2.07 -42.36 -17.81
CA GLU A 373 1.51 -41.84 -16.55
C GLU A 373 2.51 -40.93 -15.81
N ILE A 374 3.77 -41.35 -15.72
CA ILE A 374 4.85 -40.53 -15.12
C ILE A 374 5.01 -39.21 -15.89
N GLU A 375 4.99 -39.25 -17.21
CA GLU A 375 5.12 -38.04 -18.03
C GLU A 375 3.93 -37.09 -17.84
N GLN A 376 2.70 -37.61 -17.77
CA GLN A 376 1.51 -36.81 -17.46
C GLN A 376 1.59 -36.17 -16.06
N LEU A 377 2.01 -36.94 -15.05
CA LEU A 377 2.19 -36.45 -13.68
C LEU A 377 3.29 -35.38 -13.62
N THR A 378 4.38 -35.55 -14.36
CA THR A 378 5.49 -34.59 -14.42
C THR A 378 5.03 -33.27 -15.05
N GLN A 379 4.26 -33.33 -16.14
CA GLN A 379 3.65 -32.15 -16.74
C GLN A 379 2.66 -31.47 -15.79
N HIS A 380 1.88 -32.25 -15.02
CA HIS A 380 0.96 -31.70 -14.03
C HIS A 380 1.70 -30.97 -12.89
N ILE A 381 2.77 -31.57 -12.36
CA ILE A 381 3.65 -30.93 -11.36
C ILE A 381 4.22 -29.61 -11.91
N HIS A 382 4.70 -29.60 -13.15
CA HIS A 382 5.23 -28.38 -13.75
C HIS A 382 4.17 -27.26 -13.88
N ARG A 383 2.92 -27.60 -14.20
CA ARG A 383 1.79 -26.65 -14.21
C ARG A 383 1.48 -26.13 -12.81
N LEU A 384 1.55 -26.99 -11.79
CA LEU A 384 1.37 -26.57 -10.39
C LEU A 384 2.50 -25.65 -9.93
N ASP A 385 3.76 -25.95 -10.30
CA ASP A 385 4.91 -25.11 -9.96
C ASP A 385 4.81 -23.72 -10.60
N THR A 386 4.46 -23.65 -11.89
CA THR A 386 4.23 -22.37 -12.58
C THR A 386 3.04 -21.59 -12.00
N SER A 387 1.97 -22.27 -11.58
CA SER A 387 0.88 -21.61 -10.85
C SER A 387 1.34 -21.10 -9.48
N ASN A 388 2.17 -21.87 -8.77
CA ASN A 388 2.66 -21.52 -7.43
C ASN A 388 3.65 -20.34 -7.48
N THR A 389 4.52 -20.29 -8.49
CA THR A 389 5.39 -19.12 -8.71
C THR A 389 4.57 -17.87 -9.07
N GLY A 390 3.53 -18.01 -9.90
CA GLY A 390 2.59 -16.93 -10.17
C GLY A 390 1.88 -16.41 -8.91
N LEU A 391 1.37 -17.32 -8.06
CA LEU A 391 0.75 -16.97 -6.78
C LEU A 391 1.74 -16.29 -5.83
N LYS A 392 2.99 -16.77 -5.73
CA LYS A 392 4.04 -16.11 -4.95
C LYS A 392 4.29 -14.68 -5.43
N GLY A 393 4.33 -14.46 -6.75
CA GLY A 393 4.43 -13.12 -7.34
C GLY A 393 3.28 -12.20 -6.93
N ILE A 394 2.04 -12.70 -6.99
CA ILE A 394 0.85 -11.94 -6.55
C ILE A 394 0.93 -11.61 -5.06
N VAL A 395 1.33 -12.57 -4.21
CA VAL A 395 1.49 -12.34 -2.76
C VAL A 395 2.56 -11.27 -2.49
N THR A 396 3.70 -11.31 -3.19
CA THR A 396 4.73 -10.27 -3.04
C THR A 396 4.23 -8.89 -3.47
N GLN A 397 3.45 -8.81 -4.55
CA GLN A 397 2.86 -7.55 -5.01
C GLN A 397 1.86 -7.00 -3.99
N GLN A 398 0.98 -7.86 -3.46
CA GLN A 398 0.02 -7.47 -2.42
C GLN A 398 0.70 -7.01 -1.13
N GLN A 399 1.83 -7.64 -0.76
CA GLN A 399 2.61 -7.22 0.40
C GLN A 399 3.16 -5.80 0.20
N MET A 400 3.71 -5.50 -0.99
CA MET A 400 4.16 -4.14 -1.31
C MET A 400 3.02 -3.11 -1.24
N GLU A 401 1.84 -3.43 -1.79
CA GLU A 401 0.67 -2.53 -1.70
C GLU A 401 0.20 -2.30 -0.26
N ILE A 402 0.26 -3.32 0.60
CA ILE A 402 -0.05 -3.19 2.03
C ILE A 402 0.96 -2.27 2.70
N ASP A 403 2.26 -2.43 2.42
CA ASP A 403 3.31 -1.61 3.02
C ASP A 403 3.22 -0.14 2.58
N GLU A 404 2.90 0.12 1.30
CA GLU A 404 2.62 1.45 0.77
C GLU A 404 1.41 2.10 1.46
N LYS A 405 0.29 1.37 1.58
CA LYS A 405 -0.91 1.85 2.29
C LYS A 405 -0.61 2.11 3.76
N ALA A 406 0.15 1.23 4.42
CA ALA A 406 0.55 1.42 5.81
C ALA A 406 1.43 2.67 5.98
N ALA A 407 2.35 2.94 5.04
CA ALA A 407 3.15 4.16 5.03
C ALA A 407 2.29 5.42 4.82
N ALA A 408 1.30 5.36 3.92
CA ALA A 408 0.35 6.47 3.71
C ALA A 408 -0.51 6.73 4.96
N CYS A 409 -1.00 5.68 5.63
CA CYS A 409 -1.72 5.81 6.89
C CYS A 409 -0.86 6.44 7.99
N ARG A 410 0.42 6.06 8.10
CA ARG A 410 1.35 6.70 9.07
C ARG A 410 1.52 8.19 8.79
N LYS A 411 1.76 8.59 7.53
CA LYS A 411 1.84 10.01 7.15
C LYS A 411 0.54 10.76 7.44
N SER A 412 -0.61 10.16 7.15
CA SER A 412 -1.91 10.77 7.48
C SER A 412 -2.10 10.95 8.98
N ALA A 413 -1.64 10.00 9.80
CA ALA A 413 -1.71 10.11 11.25
C ALA A 413 -0.78 11.21 11.78
N GLU A 414 0.42 11.35 11.22
CA GLU A 414 1.34 12.46 11.53
C GLU A 414 0.68 13.82 11.23
N TYR A 415 0.07 13.98 10.05
CA TYR A 415 -0.65 15.22 9.72
C TYR A 415 -1.83 15.51 10.66
N LEU A 416 -2.58 14.48 11.06
CA LEU A 416 -3.67 14.66 12.02
C LEU A 416 -3.17 15.10 13.39
N GLU A 417 -2.02 14.60 13.83
CA GLU A 417 -1.39 15.05 15.08
C GLU A 417 -0.90 16.49 14.97
N ASP A 418 -0.30 16.88 13.85
CA ASP A 418 0.08 18.28 13.59
C ASP A 418 -1.14 19.21 13.64
N PHE A 419 -2.25 18.83 13.00
CA PHE A 419 -3.50 19.58 13.05
C PHE A 419 -4.07 19.66 14.47
N ARG A 420 -4.01 18.57 15.24
CA ARG A 420 -4.44 18.54 16.63
C ARG A 420 -3.63 19.53 17.48
N ILE A 421 -2.31 19.53 17.33
CA ILE A 421 -1.40 20.45 18.04
C ILE A 421 -1.74 21.91 17.67
N GLU A 422 -1.98 22.19 16.39
CA GLU A 422 -2.32 23.55 15.95
C GLU A 422 -3.70 24.00 16.46
N LEU A 423 -4.69 23.11 16.48
CA LEU A 423 -5.99 23.37 17.10
C LEU A 423 -5.87 23.68 18.59
N GLU A 424 -5.01 22.98 19.32
CA GLU A 424 -4.75 23.25 20.74
C GLU A 424 -4.17 24.66 20.94
N LYS A 425 -3.18 25.07 20.12
CA LYS A 425 -2.64 26.44 20.14
C LYS A 425 -3.72 27.49 19.85
N MET A 426 -4.58 27.24 18.86
CA MET A 426 -5.68 28.14 18.53
C MET A 426 -6.73 28.21 19.65
N GLY A 427 -6.98 27.10 20.35
CA GLY A 427 -7.81 27.08 21.56
C GLY A 427 -7.24 28.00 22.66
N VAL A 428 -5.95 27.89 22.96
CA VAL A 428 -5.26 28.76 23.92
C VAL A 428 -5.33 30.23 23.50
N TYR A 429 -5.16 30.53 22.21
CA TYR A 429 -5.29 31.89 21.69
C TYR A 429 -6.71 32.44 21.83
N ALA A 430 -7.73 31.63 21.54
CA ALA A 430 -9.13 32.01 21.73
C ALA A 430 -9.44 32.30 23.21
N ASP A 431 -8.94 31.49 24.13
CA ASP A 431 -9.08 31.72 25.58
C ASP A 431 -8.41 33.03 26.02
N MET A 432 -7.22 33.34 25.49
CA MET A 432 -6.53 34.60 25.75
C MET A 432 -7.36 35.80 25.28
N LEU A 433 -7.92 35.74 24.07
CA LEU A 433 -8.79 36.80 23.53
C LEU A 433 -10.07 36.96 24.36
N ASN A 434 -10.68 35.85 24.76
CA ASN A 434 -11.86 35.86 25.63
C ASN A 434 -11.57 36.52 26.97
N GLU A 435 -10.41 36.25 27.58
CA GLU A 435 -10.05 36.89 28.86
C GLU A 435 -9.77 38.39 28.69
N ARG A 436 -9.13 38.80 27.58
CA ARG A 436 -8.99 40.23 27.24
C ARG A 436 -10.35 40.91 27.09
N LEU A 437 -11.31 40.26 26.44
CA LEU A 437 -12.66 40.80 26.29
C LEU A 437 -13.39 40.90 27.63
N ARG A 438 -13.25 39.90 28.52
CA ARG A 438 -13.78 39.97 29.88
C ARG A 438 -13.17 41.13 30.65
N GLN A 439 -11.86 41.33 30.55
CA GLN A 439 -11.17 42.44 31.20
C GLN A 439 -11.65 43.81 30.69
N ALA A 440 -11.75 43.99 29.37
CA ALA A 440 -12.28 45.22 28.77
C ALA A 440 -13.73 45.51 29.20
N ASN A 441 -14.55 44.47 29.36
CA ASN A 441 -15.92 44.63 29.89
C ASN A 441 -15.93 45.07 31.36
N ARG A 442 -15.02 44.54 32.21
CA ARG A 442 -14.87 45.02 33.59
C ARG A 442 -14.49 46.50 33.61
N GLU A 443 -13.52 46.90 32.81
CA GLU A 443 -13.08 48.30 32.69
C GLU A 443 -14.17 49.23 32.17
N LYS A 444 -14.97 48.77 31.20
CA LYS A 444 -16.14 49.50 30.70
C LYS A 444 -17.17 49.74 31.81
N GLU A 445 -17.51 48.73 32.59
CA GLU A 445 -18.45 48.89 33.71
C GLU A 445 -17.89 49.80 34.82
N ASP A 446 -16.58 49.75 35.07
CA ASP A 446 -15.89 50.67 35.99
C ASP A 446 -15.98 52.12 35.51
N LEU A 447 -15.74 52.37 34.21
CA LEU A 447 -15.89 53.69 33.61
C LEU A 447 -17.33 54.18 33.67
N LYS A 448 -18.30 53.30 33.40
CA LYS A 448 -19.72 53.63 33.50
C LYS A 448 -20.12 54.03 34.92
N ARG A 449 -19.61 53.33 35.95
CA ARG A 449 -19.80 53.71 37.36
C ARG A 449 -19.20 55.08 37.65
N ARG A 450 -17.95 55.33 37.24
CA ARG A 450 -17.28 56.63 37.43
C ARG A 450 -18.01 57.78 36.73
N LEU A 451 -18.52 57.56 35.52
CA LEU A 451 -19.33 58.56 34.81
C LEU A 451 -20.63 58.84 35.57
N GLY A 452 -21.33 57.80 36.05
CA GLY A 452 -22.51 57.97 36.88
C GLY A 452 -22.24 58.75 38.17
N ASP A 453 -21.11 58.49 38.83
CA ASP A 453 -20.68 59.26 40.02
C ASP A 453 -20.43 60.73 39.68
N ARG A 454 -19.79 61.01 38.53
CA ARG A 454 -19.57 62.38 38.05
C ARG A 454 -20.87 63.09 37.70
N ASP A 455 -21.82 62.42 37.05
CA ASP A 455 -23.13 62.99 36.72
C ASP A 455 -23.89 63.36 38.00
N CYS A 456 -23.84 62.50 39.03
CA CYS A 456 -24.40 62.80 40.35
C CYS A 456 -23.72 64.00 41.02
N GLU A 457 -22.39 64.13 40.89
CA GLU A 457 -21.65 65.29 41.41
C GLU A 457 -22.03 66.58 40.66
N MET A 458 -22.13 66.52 39.33
CA MET A 458 -22.57 67.64 38.50
C MET A 458 -23.98 68.10 38.88
N ALA A 459 -24.92 67.17 39.03
CA ALA A 459 -26.28 67.49 39.47
C ALA A 459 -26.31 68.19 40.84
N ARG A 460 -25.48 67.75 41.81
CA ARG A 460 -25.35 68.42 43.11
C ARG A 460 -24.76 69.83 42.99
N LEU A 461 -23.80 70.04 42.09
CA LEU A 461 -23.21 71.36 41.86
C LEU A 461 -24.21 72.30 41.18
N GLU A 462 -25.00 71.80 40.23
CA GLU A 462 -26.08 72.54 39.58
C GLU A 462 -27.15 72.96 40.60
N GLU A 463 -27.61 72.04 41.45
CA GLU A 463 -28.56 72.34 42.53
C GLU A 463 -28.02 73.45 43.46
N ARG A 464 -26.77 73.32 43.90
CA ARG A 464 -26.10 74.35 44.71
C ARG A 464 -25.99 75.70 44.00
N LEU A 465 -25.73 75.69 42.69
CA LEU A 465 -25.64 76.91 41.89
C LEU A 465 -27.01 77.58 41.79
N VAL A 466 -28.08 76.81 41.52
CA VAL A 466 -29.46 77.29 41.48
C VAL A 466 -29.86 77.89 42.84
N ASP A 467 -29.56 77.21 43.94
CA ASP A 467 -29.80 77.73 45.29
C ASP A 467 -29.07 79.05 45.54
N SER A 468 -27.81 79.14 45.12
CA SER A 468 -27.01 80.37 45.23
C SER A 468 -27.60 81.50 44.39
N ILE A 469 -28.07 81.22 43.16
CA ILE A 469 -28.72 82.21 42.28
C ILE A 469 -30.02 82.70 42.92
N ASN A 470 -30.83 81.80 43.47
CA ASN A 470 -32.07 82.14 44.16
C ASN A 470 -31.82 83.02 45.39
N GLN A 471 -30.78 82.73 46.18
CA GLN A 471 -30.36 83.57 47.30
C GLN A 471 -29.92 84.96 46.83
N CYS A 472 -29.11 85.06 45.77
CA CYS A 472 -28.69 86.34 45.19
C CYS A 472 -29.89 87.16 44.70
N THR A 473 -30.84 86.51 44.02
CA THR A 473 -32.06 87.16 43.51
C THR A 473 -32.92 87.69 44.65
N THR A 474 -33.08 86.90 45.72
CA THR A 474 -33.80 87.33 46.93
C THR A 474 -33.13 88.54 47.56
N ARG A 475 -31.80 88.50 47.75
CA ARG A 475 -31.02 89.63 48.29
C ARG A 475 -31.14 90.88 47.40
N ALA A 476 -31.07 90.75 46.08
CA ALA A 476 -31.26 91.87 45.17
C ALA A 476 -32.66 92.51 45.33
N SER A 477 -33.70 91.69 45.47
CA SER A 477 -35.06 92.18 45.73
C SER A 477 -35.16 92.94 47.07
N ASP A 478 -34.46 92.49 48.10
CA ASP A 478 -34.45 93.15 49.40
C ASP A 478 -33.67 94.47 49.37
N VAL A 479 -32.53 94.51 48.67
CA VAL A 479 -31.79 95.77 48.42
C VAL A 479 -32.70 96.78 47.72
N GLN A 480 -33.45 96.38 46.69
CA GLN A 480 -34.38 97.26 46.00
C GLN A 480 -35.51 97.79 46.93
N LYS A 481 -36.00 96.97 47.87
CA LYS A 481 -36.94 97.42 48.90
C LYS A 481 -36.31 98.43 49.85
N PHE A 482 -35.06 98.21 50.27
CA PHE A 482 -34.33 99.14 51.13
C PHE A 482 -34.07 100.47 50.42
N GLU A 483 -33.68 100.47 49.15
CA GLU A 483 -33.50 101.68 48.34
C GLU A 483 -34.80 102.48 48.25
N LYS A 484 -35.94 101.83 47.98
CA LYS A 484 -37.25 102.50 47.96
C LYS A 484 -37.60 103.12 49.32
N ARG A 485 -37.32 102.42 50.43
CA ARG A 485 -37.54 102.96 51.78
C ARG A 485 -36.62 104.13 52.09
N LEU A 486 -35.36 104.06 51.69
CA LEU A 486 -34.38 105.13 51.86
C LEU A 486 -34.82 106.38 51.10
N ALA A 487 -35.22 106.24 49.83
CA ALA A 487 -35.74 107.35 49.03
C ALA A 487 -36.97 108.01 49.67
N ALA A 488 -37.91 107.21 50.21
CA ALA A 488 -39.08 107.74 50.92
C ALA A 488 -38.70 108.49 52.21
N ALA A 489 -37.77 107.95 53.00
CA ALA A 489 -37.26 108.59 54.21
C ALA A 489 -36.52 109.90 53.90
N GLN A 490 -35.76 109.93 52.82
CA GLN A 490 -35.05 111.12 52.33
C GLN A 490 -36.05 112.25 51.97
N LEU A 491 -37.11 111.91 51.23
CA LEU A 491 -38.17 112.87 50.87
C LEU A 491 -38.89 113.44 52.10
N GLN A 492 -39.13 112.60 53.12
CA GLN A 492 -39.71 113.03 54.39
C GLN A 492 -38.78 113.99 55.14
N ASN A 493 -37.47 113.69 55.17
CA ASN A 493 -36.47 114.54 55.79
C ASN A 493 -36.39 115.92 55.10
N ASP A 494 -36.34 115.95 53.76
CA ASP A 494 -36.33 117.20 52.99
C ASP A 494 -37.58 118.06 53.24
N THR A 495 -38.74 117.40 53.38
CA THR A 495 -40.01 118.08 53.68
C THR A 495 -40.00 118.68 55.09
N LEU A 496 -39.46 117.97 56.07
CA LEU A 496 -39.29 118.50 57.42
C LEU A 496 -38.31 119.67 57.44
N LYS A 497 -37.18 119.56 56.74
CA LYS A 497 -36.18 120.64 56.63
C LYS A 497 -36.80 121.94 56.09
N ARG A 498 -37.55 121.87 54.99
CA ARG A 498 -38.29 123.02 54.45
C ARG A 498 -39.28 123.64 55.45
N LYS A 499 -39.90 122.85 56.34
CA LYS A 499 -40.78 123.37 57.39
C LYS A 499 -40.00 124.10 58.49
N TYR A 500 -38.81 123.60 58.86
CA TYR A 500 -37.94 124.26 59.81
C TYR A 500 -37.44 125.60 59.28
N ASP A 501 -36.91 125.64 58.05
CA ASP A 501 -36.40 126.88 57.42
C ASP A 501 -37.50 127.97 57.35
N LYS A 502 -38.75 127.59 57.04
CA LYS A 502 -39.90 128.52 57.05
C LYS A 502 -40.24 129.06 58.44
N ARG A 503 -40.07 128.27 59.49
CA ARG A 503 -40.30 128.73 60.88
C ARG A 503 -39.21 129.66 61.35
N GLU A 504 -37.97 129.36 60.99
CA GLU A 504 -36.80 130.16 61.32
C GLU A 504 -36.91 131.57 60.70
N THR A 505 -37.18 131.65 59.40
CA THR A 505 -37.41 132.93 58.70
C THR A 505 -38.58 133.74 59.28
N PHE A 506 -39.64 133.08 59.75
CA PHE A 506 -40.74 133.76 60.45
C PHE A 506 -40.31 134.35 61.80
N LEU A 507 -39.52 133.60 62.58
CA LEU A 507 -39.01 134.06 63.87
C LEU A 507 -38.09 135.27 63.72
N GLU A 508 -37.21 135.28 62.71
CA GLU A 508 -36.35 136.42 62.39
C GLU A 508 -37.15 137.69 62.09
N GLN A 509 -38.24 137.56 61.31
CA GLN A 509 -39.13 138.68 60.99
C GLN A 509 -39.85 139.25 62.22
N MET A 510 -40.30 138.37 63.13
CA MET A 510 -40.93 138.78 64.39
C MET A 510 -39.96 139.50 65.33
N GLU A 511 -38.70 139.05 65.39
CA GLU A 511 -37.67 139.70 66.21
C GLU A 511 -37.37 141.12 65.72
N ALA A 512 -37.27 141.31 64.39
CA ALA A 512 -37.05 142.63 63.79
C ALA A 512 -38.19 143.61 64.12
N LEU A 513 -39.44 143.16 64.07
CA LEU A 513 -40.61 143.96 64.42
C LEU A 513 -40.60 144.40 65.89
N LEU A 514 -40.26 143.49 66.80
CA LEU A 514 -40.18 143.81 68.24
C LEU A 514 -39.10 144.86 68.54
N ARG A 515 -37.94 144.78 67.89
CA ARG A 515 -36.89 145.80 68.03
C ARG A 515 -37.37 147.18 67.56
N ALA A 516 -38.10 147.25 66.44
CA ALA A 516 -38.65 148.51 65.93
C ALA A 516 -39.69 149.13 66.90
N MET A 517 -40.59 148.33 67.46
CA MET A 517 -41.58 148.81 68.44
C MET A 517 -40.93 149.36 69.72
N LYS A 518 -39.82 148.76 70.17
CA LYS A 518 -39.11 149.22 71.37
C LYS A 518 -38.55 150.63 71.20
N VAL A 519 -37.87 150.90 70.07
CA VAL A 519 -37.29 152.22 69.75
C VAL A 519 -38.37 153.30 69.75
N ARG A 520 -39.54 153.04 69.16
CA ARG A 520 -40.68 153.97 69.15
C ARG A 520 -41.18 154.30 70.56
N ASN A 521 -41.32 153.29 71.42
CA ASN A 521 -41.83 153.50 72.78
C ASN A 521 -40.90 154.40 73.60
N ASP A 522 -39.59 154.18 73.47
CA ASP A 522 -38.58 154.98 74.16
C ASP A 522 -38.55 156.43 73.67
N ALA A 523 -38.71 156.67 72.35
CA ALA A 523 -38.82 158.03 71.79
C ALA A 523 -40.06 158.79 72.30
N LEU A 524 -41.23 158.13 72.37
CA LEU A 524 -42.47 158.72 72.89
C LEU A 524 -42.38 159.05 74.39
N ARG A 525 -41.73 158.20 75.19
CA ARG A 525 -41.50 158.48 76.61
C ARG A 525 -40.67 159.76 76.81
N GLU A 526 -39.64 159.96 76.00
CA GLU A 526 -38.77 161.13 76.10
C GLU A 526 -39.47 162.43 75.66
N ALA A 527 -40.31 162.37 74.61
CA ALA A 527 -41.15 163.49 74.17
C ALA A 527 -42.13 163.95 75.28
N ASN A 528 -42.76 163.01 75.97
CA ASN A 528 -43.68 163.33 77.08
C ASN A 528 -42.96 163.94 78.28
N ARG A 529 -41.74 163.50 78.60
CA ARG A 529 -40.89 164.13 79.62
C ARG A 529 -40.60 165.60 79.29
N LEU A 530 -40.35 165.92 78.02
CA LEU A 530 -40.09 167.29 77.57
C LEU A 530 -41.35 168.18 77.63
N ARG A 531 -42.54 167.64 77.32
CA ARG A 531 -43.82 168.34 77.51
C ARG A 531 -44.02 168.77 78.96
N GLN A 532 -43.74 167.88 79.91
CA GLN A 532 -43.90 168.17 81.33
C GLN A 532 -42.99 169.33 81.76
N ASN A 533 -41.72 169.32 81.34
CA ASN A 533 -40.78 170.42 81.64
C ASN A 533 -41.21 171.78 81.04
N LYS A 534 -41.85 171.77 79.87
CA LYS A 534 -42.39 172.98 79.24
C LYS A 534 -43.49 173.60 80.09
N LEU A 535 -44.44 172.77 80.54
CA LEU A 535 -45.53 173.16 81.45
C LEU A 535 -44.99 173.78 82.74
N ASP A 536 -43.97 173.16 83.32
CA ASP A 536 -43.36 173.57 84.57
C ASP A 536 -42.75 174.99 84.52
N VAL A 537 -42.18 175.36 83.36
CA VAL A 537 -41.64 176.71 83.11
C VAL A 537 -42.76 177.75 82.98
N VAL A 538 -43.90 177.40 82.39
CA VAL A 538 -45.08 178.27 82.33
C VAL A 538 -45.62 178.51 83.73
N MET A 539 -45.81 177.44 84.51
CA MET A 539 -46.34 177.53 85.88
C MET A 539 -45.46 178.42 86.77
N LYS A 540 -44.13 178.25 86.73
CA LYS A 540 -43.18 179.09 87.49
C LYS A 540 -43.19 180.56 87.08
N PHE A 541 -43.54 180.88 85.83
CA PHE A 541 -43.65 182.25 85.36
C PHE A 541 -44.94 182.92 85.86
N LEU A 542 -46.06 182.21 85.76
CA LEU A 542 -47.36 182.69 86.24
C LEU A 542 -47.33 182.94 87.76
N ALA A 543 -46.74 182.02 88.53
CA ALA A 543 -46.58 182.16 89.98
C ALA A 543 -45.74 183.38 90.41
N ARG A 544 -44.73 183.79 89.62
CA ARG A 544 -43.92 185.00 89.94
C ARG A 544 -44.68 186.31 89.73
N HIS A 545 -45.83 186.25 89.09
CA HIS A 545 -46.58 187.42 88.66
C HIS A 545 -47.94 187.47 89.36
N GLY A 546 -48.00 187.05 90.62
CA GLY A 546 -49.18 187.23 91.48
C GLY A 546 -50.45 186.53 90.99
N ILE A 547 -50.39 185.84 89.85
CA ILE A 547 -51.42 184.96 89.34
C ILE A 547 -51.14 183.62 89.99
N ASP A 548 -51.80 183.39 91.12
CA ASP A 548 -51.82 182.08 91.73
C ASP A 548 -52.64 181.15 90.85
N VAL A 549 -51.95 180.47 89.93
CA VAL A 549 -52.48 179.31 89.23
C VAL A 549 -52.26 178.13 90.17
N GLY A 550 -53.10 178.10 91.21
CA GLY A 550 -53.14 177.05 92.21
C GLY A 550 -53.39 175.69 91.56
N GLU A 551 -52.31 174.92 91.56
CA GLU A 551 -52.19 173.46 91.63
C GLU A 551 -53.22 172.63 90.85
N GLY A 552 -52.79 172.19 89.67
CA GLY A 552 -53.48 171.16 88.92
C GLY A 552 -52.63 170.52 87.83
N PHE A 553 -51.33 170.34 88.01
CA PHE A 553 -50.53 169.48 87.14
C PHE A 553 -49.30 168.96 87.88
N ASP A 554 -49.34 167.71 88.33
CA ASP A 554 -48.12 166.92 88.30
C ASP A 554 -48.39 165.54 87.73
N VAL A 555 -47.87 165.34 86.52
CA VAL A 555 -47.77 164.05 85.85
C VAL A 555 -46.36 163.58 86.12
N ARG A 556 -46.21 162.53 86.93
CA ARG A 556 -45.05 161.64 86.78
C ARG A 556 -45.31 160.17 87.13
N PRO A 557 -44.60 159.27 86.41
CA PRO A 557 -44.97 157.89 86.20
C PRO A 557 -44.15 156.92 87.06
N ARG A 558 -44.61 155.67 87.16
CA ARG A 558 -43.79 154.55 87.66
C ARG A 558 -43.80 153.37 86.68
N SER A 559 -42.63 153.13 86.10
CA SER A 559 -42.12 151.82 85.67
C SER A 559 -42.32 150.79 86.80
N ALA A 560 -42.93 149.65 86.51
CA ALA A 560 -42.27 148.39 86.12
C ALA A 560 -41.29 147.85 87.17
N LEU A 561 -41.73 146.82 87.90
CA LEU A 561 -41.11 145.50 87.96
C LEU A 561 -41.94 144.59 88.88
N ASP A 562 -42.17 143.38 88.35
CA ASP A 562 -42.28 142.08 89.00
C ASP A 562 -43.16 141.93 90.24
N GLU A 563 -44.25 141.18 90.09
CA GLU A 563 -44.40 139.87 90.75
C GLU A 563 -45.63 139.15 90.17
N GLU A 564 -45.42 137.87 89.88
CA GLU A 564 -46.33 136.73 90.05
C GLU A 564 -47.78 136.79 89.53
N GLN A 565 -48.11 135.74 88.75
CA GLN A 565 -49.36 134.96 88.78
C GLN A 565 -50.68 135.72 88.53
N GLU A 566 -51.70 135.20 87.88
CA GLU A 566 -52.05 133.96 87.22
C GLU A 566 -53.41 134.31 86.57
N GLU A 567 -53.71 133.63 85.46
CA GLU A 567 -55.09 133.23 85.11
C GLU A 567 -56.19 134.28 84.82
N GLY A 568 -57.24 133.77 84.17
CA GLY A 568 -58.44 134.52 83.82
C GLY A 568 -59.10 133.96 82.56
N HIS A 569 -59.44 132.66 82.50
CA HIS A 569 -60.75 132.14 82.88
C HIS A 569 -61.95 132.87 82.24
N ASN A 570 -62.63 132.19 81.31
CA ASN A 570 -64.10 132.12 81.36
C ASN A 570 -64.44 131.21 82.56
N LEU A 571 -65.01 131.73 83.64
CA LEU A 571 -66.40 132.17 83.86
C LEU A 571 -67.34 131.01 84.20
N GLU A 572 -67.52 130.81 85.51
CA GLU A 572 -68.82 130.90 86.17
C GLU A 572 -68.73 131.84 87.41
N ALA A 573 -69.61 132.86 87.44
CA ALA A 573 -70.30 133.59 88.54
C ALA A 573 -69.56 133.90 89.89
N LYS A 574 -69.61 135.10 90.50
CA LYS A 574 -70.75 136.02 90.83
C LYS A 574 -70.24 137.39 91.40
N GLY A 575 -71.02 138.50 91.29
CA GLY A 575 -70.72 139.92 91.66
C GLY A 575 -70.67 140.29 93.17
N ALA A 576 -70.56 141.56 93.65
CA ALA A 576 -70.95 142.89 93.13
C ALA A 576 -70.36 144.14 93.91
N SER A 577 -70.31 145.34 93.24
CA SER A 577 -70.47 146.80 93.65
C SER A 577 -69.72 147.44 94.86
N GLY A 578 -69.33 148.73 94.98
CA GLY A 578 -69.39 150.01 94.21
C GLY A 578 -69.19 151.29 95.12
N ASP A 579 -68.69 152.42 94.54
CA ASP A 579 -68.93 153.90 94.83
C ASP A 579 -68.51 154.62 96.17
N VAL A 580 -68.24 155.96 96.36
CA VAL A 580 -68.03 157.24 95.57
C VAL A 580 -67.73 158.49 96.50
N ASN A 581 -66.96 159.52 95.99
CA ASN A 581 -66.93 161.03 96.18
C ASN A 581 -66.91 161.80 97.55
N ASP A 582 -66.59 163.12 97.71
CA ASP A 582 -65.87 164.24 97.00
C ASP A 582 -65.99 165.60 97.80
N SER A 583 -65.19 166.64 97.43
CA SER A 583 -65.46 168.12 97.43
C SER A 583 -64.90 169.15 98.47
N VAL A 584 -64.77 170.43 98.00
CA VAL A 584 -63.85 171.58 98.31
C VAL A 584 -64.57 172.97 98.24
N ARG A 585 -64.07 174.08 98.86
CA ARG A 585 -63.89 175.47 98.25
C ARG A 585 -63.38 176.63 99.15
N ASN A 586 -62.83 177.68 98.50
CA ASN A 586 -62.17 178.94 98.97
C ASN A 586 -62.62 180.19 98.14
N SER A 587 -62.20 181.44 98.50
CA SER A 587 -62.18 182.66 97.63
C SER A 587 -61.41 183.89 98.20
N VAL A 588 -60.82 184.80 97.36
CA VAL A 588 -60.60 186.32 97.44
C VAL A 588 -59.83 186.87 96.15
N GLY A 589 -59.81 188.20 95.81
CA GLY A 589 -59.12 188.89 94.64
C GLY A 589 -58.08 190.06 94.95
N PRO A 590 -57.78 191.08 94.07
CA PRO A 590 -56.71 191.17 92.99
C PRO A 590 -55.73 192.44 92.93
N VAL A 591 -54.62 192.46 92.07
CA VAL A 591 -53.70 193.61 91.59
C VAL A 591 -52.85 193.29 90.27
N ASP A 592 -52.33 194.30 89.48
CA ASP A 592 -51.70 194.33 88.08
C ASP A 592 -50.11 194.34 87.86
N ILE A 593 -49.55 194.01 86.63
CA ILE A 593 -48.09 193.73 86.26
C ILE A 593 -47.60 194.18 84.82
N SER A 594 -46.27 194.30 84.54
CA SER A 594 -45.61 194.86 83.29
C SER A 594 -44.95 193.90 82.23
N ASP A 595 -44.76 194.38 80.99
CA ASP A 595 -44.51 193.63 79.72
C ASP A 595 -43.14 192.96 79.48
N ALA A 596 -42.02 193.44 80.05
CA ALA A 596 -40.68 192.93 79.70
C ALA A 596 -40.41 191.48 80.17
N ALA A 597 -41.22 190.99 81.10
CA ALA A 597 -41.11 189.63 81.62
C ALA A 597 -41.69 188.59 80.64
N VAL A 598 -42.79 188.92 79.94
CA VAL A 598 -43.52 188.01 79.05
C VAL A 598 -42.68 187.57 77.85
N ALA A 599 -41.89 188.48 77.26
CA ALA A 599 -41.07 188.18 76.09
C ALA A 599 -39.95 187.16 76.34
N ARG A 600 -39.44 187.05 77.59
CA ARG A 600 -38.41 186.06 77.95
C ARG A 600 -38.99 184.66 78.14
N LEU A 601 -40.25 184.55 78.56
CA LEU A 601 -40.95 183.28 78.66
C LEU A 601 -41.15 182.63 77.29
N MET A 602 -41.65 183.39 76.32
CA MET A 602 -41.98 182.90 74.98
C MET A 602 -40.77 182.25 74.29
N ARG A 603 -39.60 182.91 74.31
CA ARG A 603 -38.35 182.33 73.76
C ARG A 603 -37.93 181.01 74.42
N ARG A 604 -38.28 180.81 75.69
CA ARG A 604 -37.94 179.57 76.41
C ARG A 604 -38.93 178.45 76.06
N LEU A 605 -40.19 178.78 75.84
CA LEU A 605 -41.22 177.81 75.43
C LEU A 605 -41.00 177.30 74.01
N ASP A 606 -40.56 178.14 73.08
CA ASP A 606 -40.26 177.72 71.69
C ASP A 606 -39.15 176.67 71.61
N ARG A 607 -38.14 176.76 72.47
CA ARG A 607 -37.08 175.74 72.53
C ARG A 607 -37.61 174.37 72.97
N TYR A 608 -38.52 174.33 73.93
CA TYR A 608 -39.15 173.08 74.33
C TYR A 608 -40.07 172.54 73.24
N THR A 609 -40.83 173.38 72.54
CA THR A 609 -41.65 172.96 71.39
C THR A 609 -40.81 172.29 70.31
N SER A 610 -39.68 172.91 69.95
CA SER A 610 -38.76 172.38 68.93
C SER A 610 -38.15 171.02 69.34
N GLN A 611 -37.83 170.84 70.62
CA GLN A 611 -37.26 169.58 71.12
C GLN A 611 -38.30 168.45 71.18
N ILE A 612 -39.56 168.77 71.53
CA ILE A 612 -40.65 167.78 71.54
C ILE A 612 -40.92 167.30 70.10
N GLU A 613 -41.04 168.22 69.14
CA GLU A 613 -41.28 167.86 67.75
C GLU A 613 -40.13 167.03 67.15
N MET A 614 -38.87 167.31 67.52
CA MET A 614 -37.73 166.48 67.11
C MET A 614 -37.84 165.05 67.63
N ARG A 615 -38.18 164.86 68.91
CA ARG A 615 -38.35 163.51 69.49
C ARG A 615 -39.57 162.77 68.95
N GLU A 616 -40.64 163.49 68.61
CA GLU A 616 -41.81 162.89 67.96
C GLU A 616 -41.54 162.52 66.50
N ARG A 617 -40.69 163.28 65.78
CA ARG A 617 -40.20 162.90 64.44
C ARG A 617 -39.20 161.74 64.48
N GLU A 618 -38.31 161.67 65.49
CA GLU A 618 -37.42 160.51 65.71
C GLU A 618 -38.19 159.24 66.10
N GLY A 619 -39.40 159.38 66.65
CA GLY A 619 -40.31 158.28 67.00
C GLY A 619 -41.36 157.93 65.93
N ALA A 620 -41.36 158.63 64.79
CA ALA A 620 -42.26 158.34 63.67
C ALA A 620 -41.72 157.15 62.86
N ILE A 621 -42.44 156.03 62.87
CA ILE A 621 -42.20 154.90 61.98
C ILE A 621 -43.30 154.93 60.92
N ASP A 622 -42.91 155.17 59.67
CA ASP A 622 -43.78 154.97 58.51
C ASP A 622 -43.94 153.46 58.24
N ASP A 623 -45.18 153.00 58.11
CA ASP A 623 -45.64 151.65 57.74
C ASP A 623 -45.09 150.44 58.53
N ILE A 624 -45.77 150.11 59.63
CA ILE A 624 -45.60 148.81 60.30
C ILE A 624 -46.47 147.75 59.60
N ARG A 625 -45.85 146.89 58.79
CA ARG A 625 -46.50 145.68 58.26
C ARG A 625 -46.40 144.54 59.27
N ILE A 626 -47.52 144.17 59.89
CA ILE A 626 -47.60 143.03 60.82
C ILE A 626 -47.65 141.73 60.00
N PRO A 627 -46.67 140.81 60.11
CA PRO A 627 -46.74 139.51 59.45
C PRO A 627 -47.88 138.65 60.01
N SER A 628 -48.73 138.11 59.14
CA SER A 628 -49.88 137.27 59.53
C SER A 628 -49.48 135.80 59.65
N TRP A 629 -49.81 135.17 60.79
CA TRP A 629 -49.66 133.73 61.04
C TRP A 629 -50.44 132.84 60.07
N ARG A 630 -51.48 133.35 59.39
CA ARG A 630 -52.37 132.55 58.52
C ARG A 630 -51.74 132.17 57.17
N SER A 631 -50.61 132.77 56.79
CA SER A 631 -49.94 132.46 55.51
C SER A 631 -49.00 131.24 55.57
N ILE A 632 -48.91 130.55 56.71
CA ILE A 632 -47.98 129.42 56.94
C ILE A 632 -48.63 128.05 56.61
N SER A 633 -49.95 127.96 56.54
CA SER A 633 -50.69 126.68 56.51
C SER A 633 -51.30 126.27 55.16
N GLU A 634 -51.33 127.13 54.14
CA GLU A 634 -51.92 126.79 52.84
C GLU A 634 -50.90 126.94 51.72
N SER A 635 -50.27 125.82 51.31
CA SER A 635 -49.76 125.54 49.95
C SER A 635 -48.84 124.31 49.96
N THR A 636 -49.41 123.10 50.02
CA THR A 636 -48.81 121.88 49.43
C THR A 636 -49.93 120.86 49.16
N SER A 637 -50.64 121.04 48.05
CA SER A 637 -51.37 119.95 47.38
C SER A 637 -50.84 119.88 45.95
N SER A 638 -50.01 118.87 45.68
CA SER A 638 -49.55 118.52 44.33
C SER A 638 -49.00 117.08 44.33
N ARG A 639 -49.95 116.15 44.20
CA ARG A 639 -49.94 114.95 43.35
C ARG A 639 -48.66 114.69 42.52
N CYS A 640 -48.03 113.52 42.74
CA CYS A 640 -47.26 112.80 41.72
C CYS A 640 -47.55 111.29 41.83
N GLY A 641 -48.27 110.74 40.84
CA GLY A 641 -47.94 109.41 40.28
C GLY A 641 -46.81 109.61 39.26
N SER A 642 -46.24 108.66 38.53
CA SER A 642 -46.28 107.21 38.32
C SER A 642 -45.16 106.95 37.30
N GLU A 643 -44.51 105.78 37.28
CA GLU A 643 -43.78 105.12 36.15
C GLU A 643 -42.76 104.14 36.77
N SER A 644 -42.84 102.81 36.69
CA SER A 644 -42.94 101.83 35.59
C SER A 644 -41.69 101.74 34.70
N GLY A 645 -41.08 100.56 34.66
CA GLY A 645 -40.02 100.19 33.71
C GLY A 645 -39.46 98.79 33.99
N ASP A 646 -40.06 97.77 33.38
CA ASP A 646 -39.43 96.46 33.15
C ASP A 646 -38.27 96.59 32.15
N PRO A 647 -37.36 95.58 32.11
CA PRO A 647 -37.21 94.91 30.82
C PRO A 647 -36.99 93.38 30.91
N HIS A 648 -37.65 92.67 30.00
CA HIS A 648 -37.24 91.35 29.49
C HIS A 648 -35.93 91.44 28.71
N PRO A 649 -35.24 90.30 28.50
CA PRO A 649 -34.88 89.98 27.12
C PRO A 649 -35.21 88.53 26.69
N ASN A 650 -35.65 88.43 25.43
CA ASN A 650 -35.69 87.24 24.59
C ASN A 650 -34.27 86.82 24.17
N VAL A 651 -34.02 85.51 24.05
CA VAL A 651 -33.15 84.95 23.00
C VAL A 651 -33.77 83.65 22.49
N ASP A 652 -34.23 83.72 21.24
CA ASP A 652 -34.56 82.61 20.36
C ASP A 652 -33.30 82.17 19.61
N SER A 653 -33.09 80.85 19.41
CA SER A 653 -32.42 80.26 18.24
C SER A 653 -32.49 78.72 18.29
N THR A 654 -33.42 78.16 17.53
CA THR A 654 -33.38 76.79 16.95
C THR A 654 -32.72 76.87 15.55
N PRO A 655 -32.63 75.82 14.69
CA PRO A 655 -32.54 74.35 14.87
C PRO A 655 -31.42 73.71 13.99
N SER A 656 -31.10 72.42 14.18
CA SER A 656 -30.65 71.54 13.08
C SER A 656 -30.66 70.04 13.46
N ASN A 657 -31.67 69.31 12.97
CA ASN A 657 -31.52 67.90 12.49
C ASN A 657 -30.95 67.94 11.05
N PRO A 658 -30.66 66.83 10.31
CA PRO A 658 -30.68 65.36 10.55
C PRO A 658 -29.31 64.71 10.09
N PRO A 659 -29.09 63.39 9.75
CA PRO A 659 -30.06 62.32 9.40
C PRO A 659 -29.80 60.87 9.87
N GLU A 660 -30.88 60.10 9.88
CA GLU A 660 -30.90 58.65 9.66
C GLU A 660 -30.60 58.35 8.19
N ASN A 661 -29.70 57.41 7.88
CA ASN A 661 -30.02 56.15 7.18
C ASN A 661 -28.80 55.32 6.72
N LEU A 662 -29.01 53.99 6.76
CA LEU A 662 -28.48 52.91 5.90
C LEU A 662 -27.14 52.20 6.22
N LEU A 663 -27.30 50.91 6.58
CA LEU A 663 -26.72 49.71 5.95
C LEU A 663 -25.19 49.51 5.89
N ILE A 664 -24.72 48.40 6.49
CA ILE A 664 -23.95 47.27 5.88
C ILE A 664 -22.97 46.62 6.88
N ASN A 665 -23.18 45.30 7.04
CA ASN A 665 -22.25 44.20 7.34
C ASN A 665 -21.30 44.21 8.55
N SER A 666 -21.26 43.01 9.15
CA SER A 666 -20.33 42.36 10.08
C SER A 666 -18.84 42.78 10.00
N PRO A 667 -18.06 42.51 11.06
CA PRO A 667 -17.67 41.13 11.43
C PRO A 667 -18.45 40.51 12.59
#